data_AF-A0A418QYG0-F1
#
_entry.id   AF-A0A418QYG0-F1
#
_cell.length_a   1.000
_cell.length_b   1.000
_cell.length_c   1.000
_cell.angle_alpha   90.00
_cell.angle_beta   90.00
_cell.angle_gamma   90.00
#
_symmetry.space_group_name_H-M   'P 1'
#
loop_
_entity.id
_entity.type
_entity.pdbx_description
1 polymer ?
#
loop_
_entity_poly.entity_id
_entity_poly.type
_entity_poly.pdbx_seq_one_letter_code
_entity_poly.pdbx_strand_id
1 'polypeptide(L)'
;MADNSALQVAAPAADPIDQLDPREFILIKNARVHNLKNLSVALPRNKFIVVTGLSGSGKSSLAFDTLYAEGQRMYVESLSSYARQFLGRMDKPDVDYIRGISPAIAIEQKVSIKNNRSTVGTSTEIYDYLKLLFARVGRTYSPASGVQVKKDNVADVVDFLMQLPADTRLTLLAPLQRAEDGRPMSKELDLLLQKGYSRVVVGGETAFIEDLLTEGQPEVTGEVFIMIDRAVIVPGDEDLAFRLADSVQTAFFEGHGSLVVSYQLSVVGNQLSVVSEQNGPTTDNQQLTTNLTTKSFSDKFELDGLVFEEPSVNFFSFNNPYGACQTCEGFGSVLGIDEDLVIPDKSLTVYEGAIAPWRTDKQSEWLKPLIKNGIRFDFPIHRPYNELSEAERTLLWKGNKYFEGLNAYFKWVSEQTHKIQYRVLQSRYRGRTTCPDCRGTRLRKDAQYVKVQDRSITDLVLLPVSEALAFFRTLDLPTNEAKVAERLVTEVTNRLEYLNRVGLGYLTLNRLSSTLSGGESQRISLATSLGSALVGSMYILDEPSIGLHPKDAEQLIGVLRSLQQLGNTVIVVEHEDKMMEQADQIIDIGPEAGSGGGILQFQGTYAEVLASDTYTGEYLSGRREVAVPKIRRPWRNALELTGARENNLKNVSVKFPLNVMTVVTGVSGSGKSTLVKRILAPALLKQLGGGAGEATGKFDRLMGVNGQVTHVEFVDQNPIGKSSRSNPVTYVKAYDAIRTLFADQPLAKARGFKPSHFSFNIDGGRCELCQGEGQVKIEMQFMADIYLTCEACEGRKFKQDVLDVQFQGHAINEVLEMTIEDSLEYFKGQPKIVERLKPLEDVGLGYIRLGQSANTLSGGEAQRVKLASFLTKGNTHQHDKILFIFDEPSTGLHFHDINKLMTALNALVEQGNYVLIIEHNMDIIKCADWVIDLGPEGGLNGGHLLFEGTPEQLVKLKDTNHTARFLAEKL
;
A
#
# COMPACT_ATOMS: atom_id res chain seq x y z
N MET A 1 -41.56 -73.76 -12.45
CA MET A 1 -40.53 -72.99 -13.17
C MET A 1 -40.39 -71.67 -12.45
N ALA A 2 -39.14 -71.39 -12.07
CA ALA A 2 -38.58 -70.31 -11.25
C ALA A 2 -39.45 -69.10 -10.85
N ASP A 3 -39.49 -68.92 -9.54
CA ASP A 3 -39.83 -67.71 -8.78
C ASP A 3 -38.71 -66.68 -8.95
N ASN A 4 -39.04 -65.47 -9.42
CA ASN A 4 -38.06 -64.44 -9.77
C ASN A 4 -38.15 -63.27 -8.77
N SER A 5 -37.95 -63.58 -7.49
CA SER A 5 -37.86 -62.63 -6.39
C SER A 5 -36.41 -62.52 -5.90
N ALA A 6 -35.57 -61.80 -6.63
CA ALA A 6 -34.28 -61.32 -6.11
C ALA A 6 -33.80 -60.12 -6.93
N LEU A 7 -33.25 -59.11 -6.24
CA LEU A 7 -32.73 -57.82 -6.73
C LEU A 7 -33.75 -56.65 -6.76
N GLN A 8 -34.45 -56.42 -5.65
CA GLN A 8 -34.62 -55.03 -5.20
C GLN A 8 -33.32 -54.61 -4.52
N VAL A 9 -32.46 -53.91 -5.25
CA VAL A 9 -31.35 -53.15 -4.66
C VAL A 9 -32.00 -52.07 -3.80
N ALA A 10 -31.87 -52.18 -2.48
CA ALA A 10 -32.29 -51.13 -1.57
C ALA A 10 -31.64 -49.81 -2.02
N ALA A 11 -32.44 -48.76 -2.20
CA ALA A 11 -31.92 -47.43 -2.48
C ALA A 11 -30.90 -47.07 -1.38
N PRO A 12 -29.71 -46.55 -1.73
CA PRO A 12 -28.75 -46.10 -0.73
C PRO A 12 -29.45 -45.12 0.20
N ALA A 13 -29.28 -45.29 1.51
CA ALA A 13 -29.81 -44.36 2.51
C ALA A 13 -29.38 -42.94 2.12
N ALA A 14 -30.35 -42.02 2.01
CA ALA A 14 -30.07 -40.65 1.58
C ALA A 14 -29.08 -40.01 2.56
N ASP A 15 -27.98 -39.50 2.02
CA ASP A 15 -26.92 -38.87 2.79
C ASP A 15 -27.52 -37.64 3.52
N PRO A 16 -27.23 -37.41 4.82
CA PRO A 16 -27.87 -36.32 5.58
C PRO A 16 -27.71 -34.94 4.93
N ILE A 17 -26.62 -34.73 4.18
CA ILE A 17 -26.35 -33.49 3.46
C ILE A 17 -27.32 -33.24 2.29
N ASP A 18 -27.83 -34.30 1.65
CA ASP A 18 -28.76 -34.21 0.52
C ASP A 18 -30.16 -33.75 0.96
N GLN A 19 -30.45 -33.79 2.27
CA GLN A 19 -31.73 -33.40 2.86
C GLN A 19 -31.80 -31.92 3.25
N LEU A 20 -30.65 -31.21 3.25
CA LEU A 20 -30.57 -29.80 3.61
C LEU A 20 -31.02 -28.90 2.44
N ASP A 21 -31.66 -27.76 2.75
CA ASP A 21 -32.10 -26.81 1.73
C ASP A 21 -30.91 -25.96 1.21
N PRO A 22 -30.59 -26.01 -0.10
CA PRO A 22 -29.57 -25.15 -0.71
C PRO A 22 -29.85 -23.63 -0.62
N ARG A 23 -31.06 -23.23 -0.23
CA ARG A 23 -31.40 -21.82 0.04
C ARG A 23 -30.86 -21.36 1.38
N GLU A 24 -30.73 -22.26 2.34
CA GLU A 24 -30.23 -21.98 3.69
C GLU A 24 -28.76 -22.37 3.85
N PHE A 25 -28.29 -23.35 3.07
CA PHE A 25 -26.92 -23.88 3.16
C PHE A 25 -26.18 -23.86 1.81
N ILE A 26 -24.86 -23.67 1.87
CA ILE A 26 -23.95 -24.04 0.78
C ILE A 26 -23.55 -25.49 1.05
N LEU A 27 -23.90 -26.38 0.13
CA LEU A 27 -23.71 -27.82 0.26
C LEU A 27 -22.60 -28.26 -0.68
N ILE A 28 -21.55 -28.84 -0.10
CA ILE A 28 -20.41 -29.39 -0.85
C ILE A 28 -20.45 -30.90 -0.68
N LYS A 29 -20.49 -31.63 -1.80
CA LYS A 29 -20.48 -33.09 -1.80
C LYS A 29 -19.19 -33.64 -2.38
N ASN A 30 -18.54 -34.50 -1.58
CA ASN A 30 -17.36 -35.28 -1.96
C ASN A 30 -16.26 -34.46 -2.66
N ALA A 31 -15.79 -33.38 -2.02
CA ALA A 31 -14.66 -32.62 -2.53
C ALA A 31 -13.36 -33.44 -2.46
N ARG A 32 -12.59 -33.40 -3.57
CA ARG A 32 -11.35 -34.15 -3.81
C ARG A 32 -10.20 -33.28 -4.31
N VAL A 33 -10.36 -31.96 -4.25
CA VAL A 33 -9.32 -31.01 -4.66
C VAL A 33 -8.06 -31.20 -3.78
N HIS A 34 -6.91 -31.31 -4.42
CA HIS A 34 -5.61 -31.57 -3.79
C HIS A 34 -5.57 -32.82 -2.89
N ASN A 35 -5.60 -32.66 -1.57
CA ASN A 35 -5.54 -33.75 -0.60
C ASN A 35 -6.89 -34.04 0.08
N LEU A 36 -7.97 -33.36 -0.32
CA LEU A 36 -9.31 -33.61 0.23
C LEU A 36 -9.78 -35.03 -0.09
N LYS A 37 -10.34 -35.73 0.89
CA LYS A 37 -10.73 -37.15 0.79
C LYS A 37 -12.25 -37.32 0.76
N ASN A 38 -12.86 -36.98 -0.38
CA ASN A 38 -14.32 -37.00 -0.54
C ASN A 38 -15.02 -36.20 0.58
N LEU A 39 -14.48 -35.03 0.92
CA LEU A 39 -14.99 -34.22 2.01
C LEU A 39 -16.37 -33.66 1.64
N SER A 40 -17.38 -33.98 2.46
CA SER A 40 -18.73 -33.42 2.34
C SER A 40 -19.01 -32.51 3.53
N VAL A 41 -19.46 -31.27 3.28
CA VAL A 41 -19.64 -30.25 4.32
C VAL A 41 -20.81 -29.33 3.98
N ALA A 42 -21.56 -28.91 5.00
CA ALA A 42 -22.70 -28.02 4.87
C ALA A 42 -22.46 -26.70 5.63
N LEU A 43 -22.45 -25.60 4.90
CA LEU A 43 -22.15 -24.26 5.41
C LEU A 43 -23.42 -23.43 5.50
N PRO A 44 -23.84 -22.93 6.68
CA PRO A 44 -25.02 -22.10 6.80
C PRO A 44 -24.78 -20.73 6.13
N ARG A 45 -25.73 -20.28 5.32
CA ARG A 45 -25.63 -18.98 4.64
C ARG A 45 -25.84 -17.84 5.63
N ASN A 46 -25.26 -16.69 5.30
CA ASN A 46 -25.34 -15.46 6.10
C ASN A 46 -24.81 -15.62 7.52
N LYS A 47 -23.86 -16.54 7.72
CA LYS A 47 -23.19 -16.82 8.99
C LYS A 47 -21.69 -16.54 8.90
N PHE A 48 -21.08 -16.43 10.08
CA PHE A 48 -19.64 -16.32 10.26
C PHE A 48 -19.05 -17.70 10.54
N ILE A 49 -18.27 -18.22 9.60
CA ILE A 49 -17.77 -19.59 9.59
C ILE A 49 -16.25 -19.55 9.66
N VAL A 50 -15.67 -20.37 10.54
CA VAL A 50 -14.22 -20.52 10.65
C VAL A 50 -13.80 -21.93 10.21
N VAL A 51 -12.85 -22.02 9.28
CA VAL A 51 -12.20 -23.26 8.85
C VAL A 51 -10.83 -23.33 9.50
N THR A 52 -10.58 -24.39 10.27
CA THR A 52 -9.36 -24.58 11.06
C THR A 52 -8.77 -25.99 10.88
N GLY A 53 -7.65 -26.25 11.54
CA GLY A 53 -6.87 -27.49 11.44
C GLY A 53 -5.39 -27.28 11.13
N LEU A 54 -4.59 -28.35 11.08
CA LEU A 54 -3.13 -28.27 10.90
C LEU A 54 -2.68 -27.57 9.60
N SER A 55 -1.46 -27.01 9.59
CA SER A 55 -0.83 -26.50 8.36
C SER A 55 -0.77 -27.61 7.32
N GLY A 56 -1.36 -27.42 6.14
CA GLY A 56 -1.44 -28.45 5.10
C GLY A 56 -2.56 -29.48 5.26
N SER A 57 -3.51 -29.30 6.19
CA SER A 57 -4.63 -30.25 6.37
C SER A 57 -5.69 -30.23 5.26
N GLY A 58 -5.70 -29.20 4.40
CA GLY A 58 -6.68 -29.04 3.30
C GLY A 58 -7.64 -27.85 3.45
N LYS A 59 -7.42 -26.97 4.45
CA LYS A 59 -8.25 -25.76 4.69
C LYS A 59 -8.35 -24.86 3.46
N SER A 60 -7.19 -24.44 2.92
CA SER A 60 -7.14 -23.57 1.74
C SER A 60 -7.66 -24.28 0.49
N SER A 61 -7.48 -25.60 0.39
CA SER A 61 -8.05 -26.40 -0.70
C SER A 61 -9.57 -26.41 -0.70
N LEU A 62 -10.19 -26.42 0.49
CA LEU A 62 -11.64 -26.27 0.63
C LEU A 62 -12.10 -24.83 0.38
N ALA A 63 -11.46 -23.85 1.03
CA ALA A 63 -11.90 -22.46 1.02
C ALA A 63 -11.60 -21.76 -0.32
N PHE A 64 -10.37 -21.85 -0.83
CA PHE A 64 -9.92 -21.12 -2.00
C PHE A 64 -10.04 -21.96 -3.28
N ASP A 65 -9.43 -23.14 -3.29
CA ASP A 65 -9.35 -23.95 -4.52
C ASP A 65 -10.67 -24.66 -4.87
N THR A 66 -11.61 -24.74 -3.92
CA THR A 66 -12.95 -25.30 -4.13
C THR A 66 -14.03 -24.21 -4.11
N LEU A 67 -14.29 -23.59 -2.96
CA LEU A 67 -15.41 -22.65 -2.82
C LEU A 67 -15.22 -21.34 -3.58
N TYR A 68 -14.09 -20.66 -3.38
CA TYR A 68 -13.81 -19.41 -4.10
C TYR A 68 -13.69 -19.66 -5.61
N ALA A 69 -12.91 -20.67 -6.01
CA ALA A 69 -12.73 -21.03 -7.41
C ALA A 69 -14.08 -21.28 -8.11
N GLU A 70 -14.98 -22.05 -7.49
CA GLU A 70 -16.28 -22.37 -8.08
C GLU A 70 -17.24 -21.17 -8.08
N GLY A 71 -17.25 -20.38 -7.00
CA GLY A 71 -18.08 -19.17 -6.89
C GLY A 71 -17.65 -18.07 -7.86
N GLN A 72 -16.34 -17.88 -8.05
CA GLN A 72 -15.77 -16.96 -9.03
C GLN A 72 -16.04 -17.46 -10.44
N ARG A 73 -15.78 -18.74 -10.74
CA ARG A 73 -15.98 -19.32 -12.07
C ARG A 73 -17.42 -19.15 -12.54
N MET A 74 -18.41 -19.52 -11.72
CA MET A 74 -19.83 -19.36 -12.07
C MET A 74 -20.21 -17.90 -12.33
N TYR A 75 -19.68 -16.97 -11.54
CA TYR A 75 -19.92 -15.54 -11.77
C TYR A 75 -19.31 -15.07 -13.09
N VAL A 76 -18.04 -15.37 -13.35
CA VAL A 76 -17.34 -14.90 -14.56
C VAL A 76 -17.87 -15.58 -15.83
N GLU A 77 -18.28 -16.85 -15.77
CA GLU A 77 -18.96 -17.55 -16.88
C GLU A 77 -20.28 -16.89 -17.30
N SER A 78 -20.87 -16.05 -16.44
CA SER A 78 -22.07 -15.27 -16.73
C SER A 78 -21.79 -13.91 -17.40
N LEU A 79 -20.54 -13.40 -17.35
CA LEU A 79 -20.21 -12.04 -17.81
C LEU A 79 -20.15 -11.89 -19.33
N SER A 80 -19.53 -12.84 -20.04
CA SER A 80 -19.42 -12.78 -21.51
C SER A 80 -19.21 -14.15 -22.16
N SER A 81 -19.60 -14.27 -23.42
CA SER A 81 -19.31 -15.45 -24.25
C SER A 81 -17.80 -15.66 -24.46
N TYR A 82 -17.02 -14.57 -24.54
CA TYR A 82 -15.56 -14.62 -24.64
C TYR A 82 -14.94 -15.25 -23.38
N ALA A 83 -15.28 -14.77 -22.18
CA ALA A 83 -14.77 -15.32 -20.94
C ALA A 83 -15.11 -16.82 -20.80
N ARG A 84 -16.34 -17.21 -21.18
CA ARG A 84 -16.78 -18.61 -21.16
C ARG A 84 -15.92 -19.54 -22.03
N GLN A 85 -15.42 -19.07 -23.18
CA GLN A 85 -14.56 -19.87 -24.07
C GLN A 85 -13.22 -20.25 -23.42
N PHE A 86 -12.65 -19.37 -22.61
CA PHE A 86 -11.37 -19.61 -21.92
C PHE A 86 -11.56 -20.31 -20.58
N LEU A 87 -12.61 -19.95 -19.81
CA LEU A 87 -12.92 -20.59 -18.53
C LEU A 87 -13.35 -22.05 -18.70
N GLY A 88 -13.96 -22.41 -19.83
CA GLY A 88 -14.27 -23.81 -20.14
C GLY A 88 -13.04 -24.71 -20.28
N ARG A 89 -11.82 -24.14 -20.41
CA ARG A 89 -10.55 -24.87 -20.42
C ARG A 89 -9.86 -24.92 -19.06
N MET A 90 -10.37 -24.21 -18.06
CA MET A 90 -9.86 -24.34 -16.70
C MET A 90 -10.33 -25.65 -16.09
N ASP A 91 -9.47 -26.28 -15.31
CA ASP A 91 -9.84 -27.44 -14.52
C ASP A 91 -10.92 -27.03 -13.52
N LYS A 92 -12.08 -27.69 -13.59
CA LYS A 92 -13.13 -27.52 -12.59
C LYS A 92 -12.65 -28.13 -11.27
N PRO A 93 -12.99 -27.53 -10.11
CA PRO A 93 -12.74 -28.16 -8.82
C PRO A 93 -13.33 -29.58 -8.82
N ASP A 94 -12.54 -30.57 -8.40
CA ASP A 94 -12.98 -31.96 -8.33
C ASP A 94 -13.93 -32.15 -7.14
N VAL A 95 -15.22 -32.08 -7.44
CA VAL A 95 -16.36 -32.21 -6.52
C VAL A 95 -17.49 -32.92 -7.24
N ASP A 96 -18.34 -33.64 -6.50
CA ASP A 96 -19.54 -34.25 -7.13
C ASP A 96 -20.56 -33.16 -7.47
N TYR A 97 -20.84 -32.29 -6.51
CA TYR A 97 -21.62 -31.07 -6.74
C TYR A 97 -21.36 -30.03 -5.64
N ILE A 98 -21.61 -28.77 -5.97
CA ILE A 98 -21.80 -27.69 -5.00
C ILE A 98 -23.16 -27.03 -5.27
N ARG A 99 -24.02 -26.92 -4.25
CA ARG A 99 -25.34 -26.27 -4.33
C ARG A 99 -25.41 -25.09 -3.37
N GLY A 100 -26.18 -24.05 -3.72
CA GLY A 100 -26.39 -22.88 -2.85
C GLY A 100 -25.24 -21.86 -2.83
N ILE A 101 -24.22 -22.06 -3.67
CA ILE A 101 -23.04 -21.19 -3.75
C ILE A 101 -23.39 -19.78 -4.23
N SER A 102 -22.71 -18.79 -3.65
CA SER A 102 -22.89 -17.37 -3.95
C SER A 102 -21.64 -16.82 -4.65
N PRO A 103 -21.72 -15.67 -5.35
CA PRO A 103 -20.54 -15.01 -5.90
C PRO A 103 -19.48 -14.81 -4.81
N ALA A 104 -18.26 -15.24 -5.09
CA ALA A 104 -17.20 -15.32 -4.10
C ALA A 104 -16.17 -14.19 -4.26
N ILE A 105 -15.74 -13.63 -3.14
CA ILE A 105 -14.67 -12.63 -3.05
C ILE A 105 -13.60 -13.17 -2.11
N ALA A 106 -12.40 -13.39 -2.64
CA ALA A 106 -11.25 -13.81 -1.85
C ALA A 106 -10.46 -12.59 -1.36
N ILE A 107 -10.09 -12.62 -0.07
CA ILE A 107 -9.19 -11.65 0.56
C ILE A 107 -7.96 -12.40 1.07
N GLU A 108 -7.00 -12.60 0.16
CA GLU A 108 -5.75 -13.32 0.38
C GLU A 108 -4.57 -12.40 0.73
N GLN A 109 -3.50 -12.99 1.26
CA GLN A 109 -2.22 -12.32 1.52
C GLN A 109 -1.31 -12.22 0.28
N LYS A 110 -1.86 -11.83 -0.87
CA LYS A 110 -1.03 -11.58 -2.05
C LYS A 110 -0.36 -10.22 -1.95
N VAL A 111 0.97 -10.21 -2.04
CA VAL A 111 1.76 -8.97 -2.13
C VAL A 111 1.24 -8.16 -3.30
N SER A 112 0.68 -6.97 -3.01
CA SER A 112 0.16 -6.06 -4.02
C SER A 112 1.17 -5.88 -5.15
N ILE A 113 0.67 -5.88 -6.39
CA ILE A 113 1.44 -5.56 -7.59
C ILE A 113 2.22 -4.27 -7.32
N LYS A 114 3.54 -4.30 -7.59
CA LYS A 114 4.46 -3.19 -7.33
C LYS A 114 4.24 -2.04 -8.33
N ASN A 115 3.10 -1.38 -8.25
CA ASN A 115 2.84 -0.16 -9.00
C ASN A 115 3.25 1.06 -8.16
N ASN A 116 4.18 1.83 -8.69
CA ASN A 116 4.74 3.00 -8.01
C ASN A 116 3.79 4.21 -7.99
N ARG A 117 2.65 4.15 -8.67
CA ARG A 117 1.62 5.20 -8.65
C ARG A 117 0.46 4.89 -7.70
N SER A 118 0.30 3.64 -7.26
CA SER A 118 -0.79 3.26 -6.36
C SER A 118 -0.52 3.71 -4.92
N THR A 119 -1.55 4.25 -4.26
CA THR A 119 -1.55 4.63 -2.85
C THR A 119 -2.69 3.96 -2.09
N VAL A 120 -2.62 4.04 -0.76
CA VAL A 120 -3.76 3.70 0.12
C VAL A 120 -5.04 4.40 -0.35
N GLY A 121 -4.97 5.70 -0.67
CA GLY A 121 -6.12 6.47 -1.13
C GLY A 121 -6.71 5.99 -2.46
N THR A 122 -5.88 5.52 -3.42
CA THR A 122 -6.39 4.96 -4.67
C THR A 122 -6.90 3.54 -4.50
N SER A 123 -6.23 2.71 -3.69
CA SER A 123 -6.66 1.32 -3.42
C SER A 123 -7.98 1.24 -2.65
N THR A 124 -8.35 2.31 -1.94
CA THR A 124 -9.60 2.41 -1.15
C THR A 124 -10.67 3.24 -1.85
N GLU A 125 -10.38 3.75 -3.04
CA GLU A 125 -11.21 4.69 -3.82
C GLU A 125 -11.53 6.01 -3.09
N ILE A 126 -11.04 6.21 -1.86
CA ILE A 126 -11.22 7.46 -1.09
C ILE A 126 -10.70 8.64 -1.89
N TYR A 127 -9.56 8.47 -2.57
CA TYR A 127 -8.99 9.52 -3.39
C TYR A 127 -9.90 9.93 -4.57
N ASP A 128 -10.68 8.99 -5.12
CA ASP A 128 -11.62 9.30 -6.21
C ASP A 128 -12.78 10.18 -5.74
N TYR A 129 -13.31 9.88 -4.56
CA TYR A 129 -14.31 10.74 -3.91
C TYR A 129 -13.73 12.10 -3.51
N LEU A 130 -12.48 12.15 -3.04
CA LEU A 130 -11.81 13.43 -2.73
C LEU A 130 -11.66 14.31 -3.98
N LYS A 131 -11.26 13.75 -5.12
CA LYS A 131 -11.19 14.51 -6.39
C LYS A 131 -12.55 15.10 -6.76
N LEU A 132 -13.62 14.30 -6.63
CA LEU A 132 -14.98 14.76 -6.92
C LEU A 132 -15.43 15.85 -5.96
N LEU A 133 -15.12 15.72 -4.67
CA LEU A 133 -15.46 16.72 -3.66
C LEU A 133 -14.75 18.05 -3.94
N PHE A 134 -13.42 18.02 -4.11
CA PHE A 134 -12.64 19.23 -4.38
C PHE A 134 -12.99 19.89 -5.72
N ALA A 135 -13.36 19.11 -6.74
CA ALA A 135 -13.84 19.66 -8.01
C ALA A 135 -15.20 20.37 -7.89
N ARG A 136 -16.05 19.99 -6.92
CA ARG A 136 -17.40 20.53 -6.78
C ARG A 136 -17.53 21.67 -5.77
N VAL A 137 -16.85 21.56 -4.63
CA VAL A 137 -16.96 22.53 -3.52
C VAL A 137 -15.64 23.21 -3.16
N GLY A 138 -14.54 22.86 -3.84
CA GLY A 138 -13.24 23.47 -3.60
C GLY A 138 -13.21 24.93 -4.06
N ARG A 139 -12.67 25.81 -3.22
CA ARG A 139 -12.47 27.23 -3.52
C ARG A 139 -10.99 27.53 -3.72
N THR A 140 -10.64 28.22 -4.80
CA THR A 140 -9.25 28.60 -5.10
C THR A 140 -8.90 29.90 -4.37
N TYR A 141 -7.74 29.94 -3.74
CA TYR A 141 -7.21 31.11 -3.04
C TYR A 141 -5.87 31.52 -3.63
N SER A 142 -5.66 32.83 -3.83
CA SER A 142 -4.38 33.33 -4.33
C SER A 142 -3.28 33.11 -3.29
N PRO A 143 -2.10 32.57 -3.69
CA PRO A 143 -0.96 32.45 -2.79
C PRO A 143 -0.33 33.80 -2.44
N ALA A 144 -0.60 34.86 -3.22
CA ALA A 144 -0.04 36.19 -2.99
C ALA A 144 -0.83 36.97 -1.94
N SER A 145 -2.16 37.01 -2.08
CA SER A 145 -3.05 37.79 -1.20
C SER A 145 -3.82 36.96 -0.16
N GLY A 146 -3.95 35.64 -0.37
CA GLY A 146 -4.81 34.77 0.44
C GLY A 146 -6.31 34.95 0.18
N VAL A 147 -6.69 35.80 -0.79
CA VAL A 147 -8.09 36.08 -1.14
C VAL A 147 -8.63 35.01 -2.09
N GLN A 148 -9.93 34.74 -2.00
CA GLN A 148 -10.60 33.80 -2.89
C GLN A 148 -10.59 34.33 -4.33
N VAL A 149 -10.10 33.51 -5.26
CA VAL A 149 -10.16 33.76 -6.71
C VAL A 149 -11.59 33.50 -7.16
N LYS A 150 -12.16 34.47 -7.89
CA LYS A 150 -13.48 34.39 -8.50
C LYS A 150 -13.38 34.88 -9.93
N LYS A 151 -14.30 34.42 -10.77
CA LYS A 151 -14.60 35.00 -12.06
C LYS A 151 -16.05 35.45 -12.05
N ASP A 152 -16.35 36.48 -12.83
CA ASP A 152 -17.69 36.98 -13.03
C ASP A 152 -18.30 36.29 -14.26
N ASN A 153 -19.46 35.67 -14.10
CA ASN A 153 -20.24 35.22 -15.24
C ASN A 153 -21.12 36.35 -15.75
N VAL A 154 -21.62 36.24 -16.99
CA VAL A 154 -22.57 37.20 -17.57
C VAL A 154 -23.76 37.45 -16.63
N ALA A 155 -24.30 36.39 -16.03
CA ALA A 155 -25.39 36.49 -15.06
C ALA A 155 -25.02 37.31 -13.82
N ASP A 156 -23.81 37.12 -13.26
CA ASP A 156 -23.36 37.85 -12.06
C ASP A 156 -23.28 39.36 -12.33
N VAL A 157 -22.81 39.73 -13.53
CA VAL A 157 -22.76 41.13 -13.96
C VAL A 157 -24.17 41.67 -14.18
N VAL A 158 -25.03 40.96 -14.91
CA VAL A 158 -26.41 41.41 -15.18
C VAL A 158 -27.20 41.56 -13.87
N ASP A 159 -27.09 40.62 -12.94
CA ASP A 159 -27.70 40.70 -11.62
C ASP A 159 -27.21 41.92 -10.85
N PHE A 160 -25.90 42.22 -10.91
CA PHE A 160 -25.36 43.45 -10.33
C PHE A 160 -25.93 44.71 -11.00
N LEU A 161 -26.04 44.74 -12.33
CA LEU A 161 -26.60 45.88 -13.06
C LEU A 161 -28.08 46.10 -12.73
N MET A 162 -28.86 45.03 -12.58
CA MET A 162 -30.28 45.09 -12.24
C MET A 162 -30.57 45.44 -10.77
N GLN A 163 -29.57 45.31 -9.90
CA GLN A 163 -29.65 45.79 -8.51
C GLN A 163 -29.38 47.29 -8.37
N LEU A 164 -28.94 47.97 -9.44
CA LEU A 164 -28.76 49.43 -9.42
C LEU A 164 -30.12 50.15 -9.35
N PRO A 165 -30.18 51.37 -8.77
CA PRO A 165 -31.41 52.15 -8.71
C PRO A 165 -32.01 52.43 -10.11
N ALA A 166 -33.33 52.55 -10.19
CA ALA A 166 -34.02 52.97 -11.40
C ALA A 166 -33.45 54.28 -11.94
N ASP A 167 -33.44 54.43 -13.27
CA ASP A 167 -32.92 55.58 -14.02
C ASP A 167 -31.39 55.76 -13.96
N THR A 168 -30.64 54.82 -13.38
CA THR A 168 -29.17 54.84 -13.40
C THR A 168 -28.67 54.71 -14.84
N ARG A 169 -27.93 55.72 -15.33
CA ARG A 169 -27.25 55.69 -16.63
C ARG A 169 -25.93 54.92 -16.49
N LEU A 170 -25.74 53.90 -17.33
CA LEU A 170 -24.52 53.11 -17.37
C LEU A 170 -23.95 52.97 -18.78
N THR A 171 -22.64 52.76 -18.81
CA THR A 171 -21.86 52.49 -20.02
C THR A 171 -21.03 51.23 -19.81
N LEU A 172 -21.16 50.26 -20.71
CA LEU A 172 -20.35 49.06 -20.75
C LEU A 172 -19.11 49.31 -21.62
N LEU A 173 -17.94 49.14 -21.02
CA LEU A 173 -16.65 49.46 -21.61
C LEU A 173 -15.76 48.22 -21.65
N ALA A 174 -15.14 47.94 -22.78
CA ALA A 174 -14.15 46.86 -22.92
C ALA A 174 -12.75 47.46 -23.10
N PRO A 175 -11.74 47.12 -22.28
CA PRO A 175 -10.39 47.65 -22.45
C PRO A 175 -9.79 47.15 -23.76
N LEU A 176 -9.32 48.08 -24.61
CA LEU A 176 -8.65 47.76 -25.85
C LEU A 176 -7.20 47.35 -25.53
N GLN A 177 -6.88 46.08 -25.77
CA GLN A 177 -5.51 45.59 -25.60
C GLN A 177 -4.66 45.92 -26.83
N ARG A 178 -3.47 46.47 -26.57
CA ARG A 178 -2.48 46.72 -27.62
C ARG A 178 -1.91 45.40 -28.14
N ALA A 179 -1.75 45.31 -29.45
CA ALA A 179 -1.18 44.16 -30.11
C ALA A 179 0.32 44.00 -29.79
N GLU A 180 0.75 42.76 -29.53
CA GLU A 180 2.13 42.41 -29.17
C GLU A 180 3.17 42.73 -30.27
N ASP A 181 2.73 42.91 -31.51
CA ASP A 181 3.57 43.22 -32.67
C ASP A 181 3.92 44.72 -32.80
N GLY A 182 3.56 45.54 -31.81
CA GLY A 182 3.95 46.95 -31.74
C GLY A 182 3.29 47.82 -32.82
N ARG A 183 2.13 47.40 -33.34
CA ARG A 183 1.35 48.19 -34.29
C ARG A 183 0.92 49.53 -33.67
N PRO A 184 0.89 50.63 -34.46
CA PRO A 184 0.44 51.93 -33.97
C PRO A 184 -1.05 51.91 -33.63
N MET A 185 -1.44 52.68 -32.62
CA MET A 185 -2.80 52.71 -32.06
C MET A 185 -3.86 53.05 -33.12
N SER A 186 -3.48 53.85 -34.13
CA SER A 186 -4.34 54.21 -35.26
C SER A 186 -4.80 53.01 -36.09
N LYS A 187 -3.96 51.98 -36.23
CA LYS A 187 -4.37 50.75 -36.93
C LYS A 187 -5.35 49.91 -36.13
N GLU A 188 -5.24 49.90 -34.80
CA GLU A 188 -6.19 49.20 -33.94
C GLU A 188 -7.56 49.88 -33.96
N LEU A 189 -7.57 51.21 -33.92
CA LEU A 189 -8.77 52.02 -34.06
C LEU A 189 -9.45 51.82 -35.44
N ASP A 190 -8.68 51.78 -36.53
CA ASP A 190 -9.22 51.49 -37.88
C ASP A 190 -9.84 50.08 -37.95
N LEU A 191 -9.21 49.08 -37.32
CA LEU A 191 -9.77 47.72 -37.23
C LEU A 191 -11.07 47.68 -36.43
N LEU A 192 -11.17 48.45 -35.34
CA LEU A 192 -12.42 48.58 -34.58
C LEU A 192 -13.53 49.23 -35.39
N LEU A 193 -13.20 50.24 -36.19
CA LEU A 193 -14.14 50.89 -37.10
C LEU A 193 -14.65 49.91 -38.17
N GLN A 194 -13.76 49.09 -38.74
CA GLN A 194 -14.12 48.01 -39.69
C GLN A 194 -14.98 46.91 -39.04
N LYS A 195 -14.80 46.65 -37.74
CA LYS A 195 -15.66 45.75 -36.94
C LYS A 195 -17.03 46.37 -36.61
N GLY A 196 -17.23 47.66 -36.86
CA GLY A 196 -18.51 48.36 -36.66
C GLY A 196 -18.60 49.19 -35.37
N TYR A 197 -17.52 49.32 -34.60
CA TYR A 197 -17.49 50.21 -33.44
C TYR A 197 -17.26 51.65 -33.90
N SER A 198 -18.06 52.60 -33.39
CA SER A 198 -17.95 54.03 -33.75
C SER A 198 -17.37 54.91 -32.65
N ARG A 199 -17.35 54.41 -31.40
CA ARG A 199 -17.01 55.18 -30.20
C ARG A 199 -16.03 54.45 -29.30
N VAL A 200 -15.10 55.21 -28.74
CA VAL A 200 -14.16 54.77 -27.70
C VAL A 200 -14.12 55.80 -26.57
N VAL A 201 -13.64 55.39 -25.41
CA VAL A 201 -13.35 56.26 -24.28
C VAL A 201 -11.84 56.37 -24.11
N VAL A 202 -11.32 57.59 -24.17
CA VAL A 202 -9.89 57.91 -24.04
C VAL A 202 -9.76 58.94 -22.93
N GLY A 203 -8.94 58.66 -21.90
CA GLY A 203 -8.74 59.60 -20.79
C GLY A 203 -10.02 59.96 -20.01
N GLY A 204 -11.07 59.13 -20.09
CA GLY A 204 -12.37 59.36 -19.44
C GLY A 204 -13.40 60.10 -20.31
N GLU A 205 -13.03 60.58 -21.49
CA GLU A 205 -13.94 61.25 -22.42
C GLU A 205 -14.33 60.34 -23.59
N THR A 206 -15.58 60.43 -24.05
CA THR A 206 -16.06 59.68 -25.22
C THR A 206 -15.65 60.39 -26.50
N ALA A 207 -14.96 59.69 -27.40
CA ALA A 207 -14.53 60.18 -28.70
C ALA A 207 -15.04 59.27 -29.82
N PHE A 208 -15.28 59.85 -31.01
CA PHE A 208 -15.56 59.07 -32.21
C PHE A 208 -14.24 58.58 -32.81
N ILE A 209 -14.24 57.32 -33.28
CA ILE A 209 -13.03 56.71 -33.84
C ILE A 209 -12.56 57.45 -35.10
N GLU A 210 -13.48 57.92 -35.94
CA GLU A 210 -13.18 58.69 -37.15
C GLU A 210 -12.42 59.99 -36.85
N ASP A 211 -12.82 60.70 -35.79
CA ASP A 211 -12.17 61.95 -35.37
C ASP A 211 -10.71 61.69 -34.92
N LEU A 212 -10.47 60.57 -34.24
CA LEU A 212 -9.14 60.16 -33.77
C LEU A 212 -8.22 59.66 -34.89
N LEU A 213 -8.78 59.28 -36.05
CA LEU A 213 -8.05 58.82 -37.24
C LEU A 213 -7.75 59.95 -38.24
N THR A 214 -8.18 61.19 -37.96
CA THR A 214 -8.00 62.34 -38.86
C THR A 214 -6.54 62.78 -38.93
N GLU A 215 -6.06 63.10 -40.13
CA GLU A 215 -4.66 63.52 -40.38
C GLU A 215 -4.26 64.75 -39.52
N GLY A 216 -3.16 64.64 -38.79
CA GLY A 216 -2.58 65.72 -37.98
C GLY A 216 -2.87 65.66 -36.48
N GLN A 217 -3.68 64.69 -36.01
CA GLN A 217 -3.87 64.46 -34.58
C GLN A 217 -2.68 63.70 -33.94
N PRO A 218 -2.31 64.02 -32.68
CA PRO A 218 -1.29 63.28 -31.96
C PRO A 218 -1.73 61.83 -31.72
N GLU A 219 -0.77 60.90 -31.74
CA GLU A 219 -1.06 59.48 -31.48
C GLU A 219 -1.68 59.32 -30.08
N VAL A 220 -2.76 58.54 -29.99
CA VAL A 220 -3.47 58.31 -28.73
C VAL A 220 -2.54 57.57 -27.76
N THR A 221 -2.22 58.24 -26.65
CA THR A 221 -1.37 57.72 -25.58
C THR A 221 -2.21 57.52 -24.33
N GLY A 222 -2.14 56.33 -23.73
CA GLY A 222 -2.93 55.95 -22.55
C GLY A 222 -3.87 54.76 -22.79
N GLU A 223 -4.71 54.48 -21.80
CA GLU A 223 -5.72 53.41 -21.85
C GLU A 223 -6.93 53.85 -22.70
N VAL A 224 -7.35 52.97 -23.59
CA VAL A 224 -8.51 53.17 -24.47
C VAL A 224 -9.51 52.08 -24.18
N PHE A 225 -10.78 52.46 -24.04
CA PHE A 225 -11.88 51.51 -23.84
C PHE A 225 -12.85 51.58 -25.00
N ILE A 226 -13.25 50.43 -25.55
CA ILE A 226 -14.30 50.29 -26.56
C ILE A 226 -15.64 50.50 -25.85
N MET A 227 -16.48 51.39 -26.39
CA MET A 227 -17.84 51.57 -25.88
C MET A 227 -18.75 50.52 -26.52
N ILE A 228 -19.19 49.54 -25.72
CA ILE A 228 -19.98 48.41 -26.21
C ILE A 228 -21.47 48.74 -26.21
N ASP A 229 -22.00 49.17 -25.06
CA ASP A 229 -23.40 49.60 -24.96
C ASP A 229 -23.57 50.71 -23.93
N ARG A 230 -24.68 51.44 -24.06
CA ARG A 230 -25.17 52.45 -23.11
C ARG A 230 -26.64 52.17 -22.82
N ALA A 231 -26.98 52.12 -21.54
CA ALA A 231 -28.32 51.79 -21.10
C ALA A 231 -28.73 52.65 -19.90
N VAL A 232 -30.04 52.67 -19.66
CA VAL A 232 -30.65 53.25 -18.46
C VAL A 232 -31.34 52.11 -17.73
N ILE A 233 -31.06 51.95 -16.44
CA ILE A 233 -31.62 50.84 -15.65
C ILE A 233 -33.13 51.06 -15.43
N VAL A 234 -33.90 50.08 -15.87
CA VAL A 234 -35.33 49.93 -15.56
C VAL A 234 -35.48 48.62 -14.77
N PRO A 235 -35.59 48.68 -13.43
CA PRO A 235 -35.64 47.48 -12.61
C PRO A 235 -36.84 46.59 -12.97
N GLY A 236 -36.58 45.30 -13.20
CA GLY A 236 -37.61 44.31 -13.57
C GLY A 236 -37.96 44.24 -15.05
N ASP A 237 -37.25 44.97 -15.92
CA ASP A 237 -37.38 44.85 -17.38
C ASP A 237 -36.57 43.66 -17.90
N GLU A 238 -37.27 42.60 -18.31
CA GLU A 238 -36.65 41.38 -18.85
C GLU A 238 -35.98 41.61 -20.21
N ASP A 239 -36.55 42.46 -21.08
CA ASP A 239 -35.98 42.75 -22.40
C ASP A 239 -34.64 43.50 -22.27
N LEU A 240 -34.57 44.42 -21.30
CA LEU A 240 -33.32 45.10 -20.94
C LEU A 240 -32.29 44.10 -20.40
N ALA A 241 -32.70 43.13 -19.58
CA ALA A 241 -31.80 42.10 -19.05
C ALA A 241 -31.17 41.26 -20.17
N PHE A 242 -31.96 40.81 -21.14
CA PHE A 242 -31.46 40.06 -22.30
C PHE A 242 -30.48 40.87 -23.13
N ARG A 243 -30.79 42.14 -23.42
CA ARG A 243 -29.88 43.03 -24.16
C ARG A 243 -28.57 43.27 -23.41
N LEU A 244 -28.64 43.49 -22.10
CA LEU A 244 -27.45 43.68 -21.27
C LEU A 244 -26.62 42.40 -21.20
N ALA A 245 -27.24 41.22 -21.17
CA ALA A 245 -26.51 39.95 -21.21
C ALA A 245 -25.68 39.81 -22.51
N ASP A 246 -26.27 40.07 -23.68
CA ASP A 246 -25.57 40.06 -24.97
C ASP A 246 -24.44 41.10 -25.02
N SER A 247 -24.69 42.28 -24.45
CA SER A 247 -23.71 43.37 -24.42
C SER A 247 -22.54 43.08 -23.47
N VAL A 248 -22.81 42.48 -22.31
CA VAL A 248 -21.79 42.00 -21.36
C VAL A 248 -20.96 40.88 -21.99
N GLN A 249 -21.59 39.94 -22.69
CA GLN A 249 -20.87 38.88 -23.41
C GLN A 249 -19.97 39.45 -24.51
N THR A 250 -20.45 40.44 -25.26
CA THR A 250 -19.65 41.14 -26.29
C THR A 250 -18.49 41.90 -25.66
N ALA A 251 -18.72 42.57 -24.52
CA ALA A 251 -17.70 43.30 -23.80
C ALA A 251 -16.60 42.40 -23.25
N PHE A 252 -16.96 41.24 -22.67
CA PHE A 252 -15.97 40.24 -22.28
C PHE A 252 -15.20 39.72 -23.49
N PHE A 253 -15.86 39.42 -24.61
CA PHE A 253 -15.18 38.93 -25.81
C PHE A 253 -14.14 39.92 -26.37
N GLU A 254 -14.51 41.18 -26.60
CA GLU A 254 -13.61 42.20 -27.15
C GLU A 254 -12.58 42.70 -26.13
N GLY A 255 -12.95 42.73 -24.85
CA GLY A 255 -12.05 43.09 -23.75
C GLY A 255 -11.10 41.97 -23.33
N HIS A 256 -11.06 40.86 -24.10
CA HIS A 256 -10.32 39.65 -23.77
C HIS A 256 -10.54 39.20 -22.32
N GLY A 257 -11.78 39.15 -21.90
CA GLY A 257 -12.26 38.71 -20.60
C GLY A 257 -12.42 39.80 -19.54
N SER A 258 -12.13 41.06 -19.86
CA SER A 258 -12.31 42.19 -18.95
C SER A 258 -13.46 43.11 -19.38
N LEU A 259 -14.26 43.54 -18.42
CA LEU A 259 -15.34 44.52 -18.60
C LEU A 259 -15.20 45.60 -17.55
N VAL A 260 -15.43 46.86 -17.94
CA VAL A 260 -15.57 47.98 -17.00
C VAL A 260 -16.96 48.57 -17.17
N VAL A 261 -17.69 48.67 -16.07
CA VAL A 261 -18.99 49.33 -16.01
C VAL A 261 -18.79 50.70 -15.41
N SER A 262 -19.10 51.74 -16.17
CA SER A 262 -19.13 53.13 -15.69
C SER A 262 -20.58 53.55 -15.48
N TYR A 263 -20.93 54.00 -14.28
CA TYR A 263 -22.29 54.43 -13.95
C TYR A 263 -22.30 55.65 -13.05
N GLN A 264 -23.39 56.42 -13.11
CA GLN A 264 -23.56 57.64 -12.34
C GLN A 264 -24.58 57.43 -11.22
N LEU A 265 -24.18 57.69 -9.98
CA LEU A 265 -25.08 57.76 -8.84
C LEU A 265 -25.27 59.22 -8.45
N SER A 266 -26.53 59.66 -8.31
CA SER A 266 -26.89 60.94 -7.70
C SER A 266 -27.30 60.71 -6.25
N VAL A 267 -26.76 61.51 -5.32
CA VAL A 267 -27.14 61.48 -3.90
C VAL A 267 -27.96 62.73 -3.60
N VAL A 268 -29.19 62.56 -3.08
CA VAL A 268 -30.02 63.68 -2.60
C VAL A 268 -30.33 63.45 -1.12
N GLY A 269 -29.56 64.06 -0.23
CA GLY A 269 -29.65 63.81 1.22
C GLY A 269 -29.11 62.44 1.64
N ASN A 270 -29.76 61.77 2.60
CA ASN A 270 -29.36 60.44 3.12
C ASN A 270 -30.03 59.26 2.38
N GLN A 271 -30.66 59.51 1.23
CA GLN A 271 -31.30 58.48 0.37
C GLN A 271 -30.87 58.66 -1.10
N LEU A 272 -30.74 57.54 -1.81
CA LEU A 272 -30.42 57.50 -3.24
C LEU A 272 -31.67 57.83 -4.08
N SER A 273 -31.59 58.82 -4.96
CA SER A 273 -32.65 59.15 -5.93
C SER A 273 -32.07 59.89 -7.15
N VAL A 274 -32.65 59.63 -8.33
CA VAL A 274 -32.14 60.07 -9.65
C VAL A 274 -32.77 61.38 -10.14
N VAL A 275 -31.99 62.20 -10.86
CA VAL A 275 -32.45 63.44 -11.51
C VAL A 275 -32.88 63.16 -12.95
N SER A 276 -34.12 63.53 -13.30
CA SER A 276 -34.58 63.62 -14.68
C SER A 276 -34.28 65.02 -15.25
N GLU A 277 -33.48 65.09 -16.30
CA GLU A 277 -33.32 66.32 -17.08
C GLU A 277 -34.57 66.52 -17.94
N GLN A 278 -35.57 67.26 -17.44
CA GLN A 278 -36.52 67.97 -18.30
C GLN A 278 -37.24 69.13 -17.58
N ASN A 279 -36.93 70.34 -18.09
CA ASN A 279 -37.69 71.61 -18.07
C ASN A 279 -37.59 72.59 -16.87
N GLY A 280 -37.02 73.78 -17.17
CA GLY A 280 -37.41 75.09 -16.62
C GLY A 280 -36.42 75.73 -15.64
N PRO A 281 -36.11 77.05 -15.76
CA PRO A 281 -35.18 77.71 -14.86
C PRO A 281 -35.87 77.99 -13.54
N THR A 282 -35.44 77.33 -12.47
CA THR A 282 -35.71 77.81 -11.11
C THR A 282 -34.43 77.82 -10.30
N THR A 283 -34.20 78.99 -9.70
CA THR A 283 -33.13 79.35 -8.79
C THR A 283 -33.19 78.48 -7.53
N ASP A 284 -32.19 77.63 -7.33
CA ASP A 284 -31.51 77.46 -6.03
C ASP A 284 -30.24 76.61 -6.22
N ASN A 285 -29.10 77.21 -5.84
CA ASN A 285 -27.78 76.57 -5.88
C ASN A 285 -27.66 75.55 -4.76
N GLN A 286 -28.01 74.29 -5.02
CA GLN A 286 -27.41 73.15 -4.33
C GLN A 286 -26.52 72.39 -5.33
N GLN A 287 -25.21 72.41 -5.08
CA GLN A 287 -24.24 71.65 -5.86
C GLN A 287 -24.54 70.15 -5.70
N LEU A 288 -25.21 69.56 -6.71
CA LEU A 288 -25.24 68.13 -6.94
C LEU A 288 -23.82 67.68 -7.36
N THR A 289 -23.09 67.03 -6.48
CA THR A 289 -21.84 66.34 -6.83
C THR A 289 -22.19 64.99 -7.47
N THR A 290 -22.11 64.91 -8.80
CA THR A 290 -22.25 63.67 -9.56
C THR A 290 -20.92 62.91 -9.53
N ASN A 291 -20.84 61.82 -8.77
CA ASN A 291 -19.65 60.99 -8.73
C ASN A 291 -19.76 59.89 -9.79
N LEU A 292 -18.93 59.98 -10.84
CA LEU A 292 -18.73 58.91 -11.81
C LEU A 292 -18.06 57.73 -11.11
N THR A 293 -18.74 56.59 -11.04
CA THR A 293 -18.21 55.38 -10.38
C THR A 293 -17.92 54.32 -11.44
N THR A 294 -16.75 53.68 -11.34
CA THR A 294 -16.36 52.57 -12.22
C THR A 294 -16.24 51.29 -11.41
N LYS A 295 -16.67 50.17 -12.01
CA LYS A 295 -16.49 48.83 -11.46
C LYS A 295 -15.99 47.90 -12.56
N SER A 296 -14.88 47.21 -12.30
CA SER A 296 -14.32 46.21 -13.20
C SER A 296 -14.87 44.82 -12.88
N PHE A 297 -15.05 44.02 -13.92
CA PHE A 297 -15.42 42.61 -13.88
C PHE A 297 -14.46 41.82 -14.77
N SER A 298 -14.21 40.56 -14.43
CA SER A 298 -13.36 39.66 -15.22
C SER A 298 -13.99 38.27 -15.32
N ASP A 299 -14.17 37.76 -16.53
CA ASP A 299 -14.61 36.37 -16.75
C ASP A 299 -13.45 35.36 -16.68
N LYS A 300 -12.21 35.88 -16.57
CA LYS A 300 -11.01 35.09 -16.34
C LYS A 300 -10.90 34.69 -14.89
N PHE A 301 -10.46 33.46 -14.66
CA PHE A 301 -10.15 32.97 -13.33
C PHE A 301 -8.76 33.44 -12.89
N GLU A 302 -8.63 34.74 -12.62
CA GLU A 302 -7.35 35.40 -12.31
C GLU A 302 -7.43 36.31 -11.08
N LEU A 303 -6.31 36.48 -10.38
CA LEU A 303 -6.17 37.41 -9.26
C LEU A 303 -4.69 37.72 -9.03
N ASP A 304 -4.37 38.93 -8.58
CA ASP A 304 -2.98 39.38 -8.29
C ASP A 304 -2.00 39.22 -9.47
N GLY A 305 -2.50 39.29 -10.71
CA GLY A 305 -1.71 39.08 -11.93
C GLY A 305 -1.36 37.62 -12.21
N LEU A 306 -1.98 36.68 -11.50
CA LEU A 306 -1.87 35.23 -11.72
C LEU A 306 -3.17 34.71 -12.34
N VAL A 307 -3.04 33.87 -13.38
CA VAL A 307 -4.15 33.09 -13.93
C VAL A 307 -4.16 31.72 -13.26
N PHE A 308 -5.34 31.28 -12.84
CA PHE A 308 -5.55 30.02 -12.14
C PHE A 308 -6.32 29.03 -13.01
N GLU A 309 -6.13 27.75 -12.72
CA GLU A 309 -6.90 26.67 -13.34
C GLU A 309 -8.19 26.45 -12.56
N GLU A 310 -9.27 26.15 -13.28
CA GLU A 310 -10.54 25.83 -12.63
C GLU A 310 -10.50 24.41 -12.02
N PRO A 311 -11.00 24.24 -10.78
CA PRO A 311 -11.07 22.94 -10.15
C PRO A 311 -11.87 21.93 -10.99
N SER A 312 -11.22 20.83 -11.38
CA SER A 312 -11.86 19.72 -12.10
C SER A 312 -11.33 18.38 -11.62
N VAL A 313 -12.02 17.27 -11.92
CA VAL A 313 -11.58 15.93 -11.48
C VAL A 313 -10.20 15.58 -12.01
N ASN A 314 -9.91 15.95 -13.26
CA ASN A 314 -8.60 15.72 -13.87
C ASN A 314 -7.51 16.58 -13.23
N PHE A 315 -7.84 17.80 -12.79
CA PHE A 315 -6.92 18.70 -12.10
C PHE A 315 -6.38 18.08 -10.80
N PHE A 316 -7.20 17.28 -10.11
CA PHE A 316 -6.82 16.57 -8.89
C PHE A 316 -6.32 15.13 -9.14
N SER A 317 -6.11 14.72 -10.38
CA SER A 317 -5.64 13.37 -10.71
C SER A 317 -4.15 13.37 -11.04
N PHE A 318 -3.33 12.81 -10.15
CA PHE A 318 -1.89 12.64 -10.41
C PHE A 318 -1.57 11.54 -11.45
N ASN A 319 -2.56 10.75 -11.87
CA ASN A 319 -2.43 9.81 -12.98
C ASN A 319 -2.70 10.46 -14.35
N ASN A 320 -3.22 11.70 -14.37
CA ASN A 320 -3.47 12.47 -15.57
C ASN A 320 -2.39 13.57 -15.67
N PRO A 321 -1.72 13.75 -16.83
CA PRO A 321 -0.75 14.83 -17.04
C PRO A 321 -1.27 16.22 -16.66
N TYR A 322 -2.58 16.47 -16.78
CA TYR A 322 -3.19 17.75 -16.43
C TYR A 322 -3.09 18.13 -14.94
N GLY A 323 -3.21 17.14 -14.04
CA GLY A 323 -3.13 17.32 -12.58
C GLY A 323 -1.80 16.86 -11.96
N ALA A 324 -1.01 16.08 -12.69
CA ALA A 324 0.26 15.57 -12.22
C ALA A 324 1.31 16.68 -12.01
N CYS A 325 2.17 16.49 -11.02
CA CYS A 325 3.34 17.33 -10.84
C CYS A 325 4.25 17.24 -12.07
N GLN A 326 4.61 18.40 -12.65
CA GLN A 326 5.43 18.46 -13.87
C GLN A 326 6.84 17.88 -13.68
N THR A 327 7.38 17.90 -12.48
CA THR A 327 8.75 17.45 -12.19
C THR A 327 8.87 15.95 -12.02
N CYS A 328 7.87 15.32 -11.38
CA CYS A 328 7.87 13.88 -11.10
C CYS A 328 6.81 13.11 -11.88
N GLU A 329 6.07 13.77 -12.79
CA GLU A 329 5.03 13.14 -13.62
C GLU A 329 4.04 12.28 -12.83
N GLY A 330 3.69 12.73 -11.61
CA GLY A 330 2.75 12.02 -10.74
C GLY A 330 3.32 10.83 -9.96
N PHE A 331 4.63 10.55 -10.05
CA PHE A 331 5.27 9.49 -9.25
C PHE A 331 5.51 9.89 -7.79
N GLY A 332 5.55 11.19 -7.48
CA GLY A 332 5.87 11.71 -6.14
C GLY A 332 7.35 11.59 -5.75
N SER A 333 8.13 10.80 -6.48
CA SER A 333 9.58 10.66 -6.34
C SER A 333 10.29 10.98 -7.65
N VAL A 334 11.50 11.53 -7.55
CA VAL A 334 12.41 11.75 -8.69
C VAL A 334 13.68 10.92 -8.50
N LEU A 335 14.36 10.61 -9.60
CA LEU A 335 15.66 9.94 -9.53
C LEU A 335 16.72 11.00 -9.20
N GLY A 336 17.11 11.06 -7.94
CA GLY A 336 17.97 12.09 -7.37
C GLY A 336 19.17 11.51 -6.65
N ILE A 337 19.95 12.39 -6.01
CA ILE A 337 20.98 11.96 -5.07
C ILE A 337 20.31 11.57 -3.76
N ASP A 338 20.56 10.34 -3.32
CA ASP A 338 20.01 9.81 -2.09
C ASP A 338 20.90 10.18 -0.91
N GLU A 339 20.38 10.99 0.02
CA GLU A 339 21.10 11.43 1.22
C GLU A 339 21.60 10.24 2.04
N ASP A 340 20.83 9.16 2.14
CA ASP A 340 21.19 7.99 2.94
C ASP A 340 22.30 7.16 2.30
N LEU A 341 22.48 7.24 0.98
CA LEU A 341 23.63 6.65 0.30
C LEU A 341 24.89 7.53 0.41
N VAL A 342 24.72 8.86 0.45
CA VAL A 342 25.82 9.82 0.60
C VAL A 342 26.36 9.83 2.02
N ILE A 343 25.46 9.71 3.01
CA ILE A 343 25.77 9.75 4.44
C ILE A 343 25.19 8.47 5.09
N PRO A 344 25.82 7.32 4.84
CA PRO A 344 25.28 6.02 5.24
C PRO A 344 25.36 5.75 6.74
N ASP A 345 26.25 6.45 7.43
CA ASP A 345 26.37 6.41 8.88
C ASP A 345 26.29 7.83 9.42
N LYS A 346 25.11 8.17 9.95
CA LYS A 346 24.82 9.50 10.49
C LYS A 346 25.39 9.68 11.91
N SER A 347 25.91 8.63 12.54
CA SER A 347 26.57 8.71 13.86
C SER A 347 28.02 9.19 13.75
N LEU A 348 28.63 9.08 12.56
CA LEU A 348 29.97 9.60 12.31
C LEU A 348 29.97 11.12 12.19
N THR A 349 31.07 11.72 12.61
CA THR A 349 31.35 13.13 12.38
C THR A 349 31.80 13.38 10.94
N VAL A 350 31.69 14.63 10.47
CA VAL A 350 32.22 15.02 9.15
C VAL A 350 33.73 14.75 9.07
N TYR A 351 34.44 14.93 10.19
CA TYR A 351 35.87 14.65 10.31
C TYR A 351 36.22 13.16 10.21
N GLU A 352 35.40 12.27 10.78
CA GLU A 352 35.59 10.80 10.74
C GLU A 352 35.11 10.16 9.43
N GLY A 353 34.71 10.96 8.44
CA GLY A 353 34.31 10.47 7.13
C GLY A 353 32.85 10.04 7.06
N ALA A 354 31.94 10.76 7.72
CA ALA A 354 30.49 10.56 7.53
C ALA A 354 30.05 10.59 6.05
N ILE A 355 30.72 11.40 5.23
CA ILE A 355 30.41 11.62 3.81
C ILE A 355 31.10 10.56 2.95
N ALA A 356 30.35 9.52 2.56
CA ALA A 356 30.85 8.39 1.78
C ALA A 356 31.59 8.77 0.48
N PRO A 357 31.07 9.66 -0.40
CA PRO A 357 31.77 10.00 -1.64
C PRO A 357 33.12 10.69 -1.43
N TRP A 358 33.35 11.30 -0.26
CA TRP A 358 34.58 12.06 0.03
C TRP A 358 35.62 11.27 0.83
N ARG A 359 35.37 9.98 1.14
CA ARG A 359 36.30 9.12 1.89
C ARG A 359 37.60 8.81 1.16
N THR A 360 37.59 8.79 -0.17
CA THR A 360 38.77 8.42 -0.97
C THR A 360 39.75 9.58 -1.08
N ASP A 361 41.06 9.31 -1.09
CA ASP A 361 42.11 10.33 -1.12
C ASP A 361 41.87 11.44 -2.16
N LYS A 362 41.50 11.07 -3.41
CA LYS A 362 41.20 12.05 -4.47
C LYS A 362 39.95 12.89 -4.21
N GLN A 363 38.92 12.30 -3.62
CA GLN A 363 37.63 12.97 -3.40
C GLN A 363 37.63 13.79 -2.11
N SER A 364 38.53 13.45 -1.16
CA SER A 364 38.73 14.19 0.09
C SER A 364 39.15 15.65 -0.13
N GLU A 365 39.65 16.01 -1.32
CA GLU A 365 39.93 17.40 -1.70
C GLU A 365 38.70 18.31 -1.59
N TRP A 366 37.48 17.77 -1.79
CA TRP A 366 36.23 18.52 -1.60
C TRP A 366 35.88 18.75 -0.12
N LEU A 367 36.36 17.88 0.78
CA LEU A 367 36.15 17.96 2.22
C LEU A 367 37.15 18.91 2.91
N LYS A 368 38.40 18.97 2.42
CA LYS A 368 39.47 19.78 3.03
C LYS A 368 39.11 21.26 3.25
N PRO A 369 38.45 21.98 2.31
CA PRO A 369 38.01 23.36 2.54
C PRO A 369 37.04 23.51 3.70
N LEU A 370 36.13 22.54 3.89
CA LEU A 370 35.17 22.54 5.00
C LEU A 370 35.88 22.34 6.34
N ILE A 371 36.82 21.39 6.43
CA ILE A 371 37.61 21.15 7.64
C ILE A 371 38.47 22.38 7.98
N LYS A 372 39.11 23.00 6.98
CA LYS A 372 40.01 24.15 7.19
C LYS A 372 39.26 25.44 7.57
N ASN A 373 38.12 25.70 6.95
CA ASN A 373 37.39 26.95 7.08
C ASN A 373 36.15 26.88 7.99
N GLY A 374 35.76 25.69 8.48
CA GLY A 374 34.53 25.48 9.26
C GLY A 374 34.37 26.41 10.46
N ILE A 375 35.47 26.75 11.14
CA ILE A 375 35.49 27.68 12.28
C ILE A 375 34.99 29.09 11.88
N ARG A 376 35.17 29.52 10.63
CA ARG A 376 34.80 30.88 10.17
C ARG A 376 33.29 31.12 10.12
N PHE A 377 32.51 30.05 10.10
CA PHE A 377 31.05 30.09 10.04
C PHE A 377 30.43 29.11 11.05
N ASP A 378 31.18 28.80 12.11
CA ASP A 378 30.78 28.00 13.25
C ASP A 378 30.16 26.62 12.89
N PHE A 379 30.76 25.92 11.92
CA PHE A 379 30.30 24.59 11.53
C PHE A 379 30.97 23.49 12.37
N PRO A 380 30.20 22.65 13.10
CA PRO A 380 30.77 21.69 14.03
C PRO A 380 31.25 20.41 13.32
N ILE A 381 32.52 20.38 12.90
CA ILE A 381 33.11 19.24 12.15
C ILE A 381 33.26 17.94 12.98
N HIS A 382 33.30 18.05 14.31
CA HIS A 382 33.42 16.94 15.26
C HIS A 382 32.08 16.55 15.91
N ARG A 383 30.97 17.16 15.47
CA ARG A 383 29.64 16.74 15.89
C ARG A 383 29.12 15.67 14.92
N PRO A 384 28.55 14.56 15.41
CA PRO A 384 27.89 13.56 14.59
C PRO A 384 26.85 14.19 13.65
N TYR A 385 26.70 13.65 12.44
CA TYR A 385 25.77 14.19 11.44
C TYR A 385 24.31 14.24 11.93
N ASN A 386 23.90 13.24 12.71
CA ASN A 386 22.55 13.14 13.29
C ASN A 386 22.24 14.26 14.31
N GLU A 387 23.25 14.88 14.92
CA GLU A 387 23.13 15.99 15.86
C GLU A 387 23.26 17.37 15.19
N LEU A 388 23.54 17.43 13.88
CA LEU A 388 23.50 18.68 13.12
C LEU A 388 22.06 19.19 13.00
N SER A 389 21.88 20.50 13.17
CA SER A 389 20.65 21.22 12.90
C SER A 389 20.30 21.21 11.40
N GLU A 390 19.03 21.44 11.07
CA GLU A 390 18.56 21.49 9.67
C GLU A 390 19.29 22.58 8.86
N ALA A 391 19.63 23.71 9.48
CA ALA A 391 20.41 24.78 8.88
C ALA A 391 21.85 24.34 8.57
N GLU A 392 22.52 23.64 9.49
CA GLU A 392 23.87 23.10 9.29
C GLU A 392 23.88 22.02 8.20
N ARG A 393 22.89 21.11 8.19
CA ARG A 393 22.74 20.12 7.11
C ARG A 393 22.54 20.79 5.76
N THR A 394 21.64 21.77 5.70
CA THR A 394 21.39 22.55 4.48
C THR A 394 22.67 23.24 4.01
N LEU A 395 23.46 23.79 4.93
CA LEU A 395 24.75 24.40 4.63
C LEU A 395 25.73 23.39 4.03
N LEU A 396 25.84 22.18 4.60
CA LEU A 396 26.70 21.11 4.06
C LEU A 396 26.34 20.75 2.61
N TRP A 397 25.04 20.69 2.31
CA TRP A 397 24.55 20.35 0.98
C TRP A 397 24.70 21.50 -0.02
N LYS A 398 24.38 22.74 0.38
CA LYS A 398 24.38 23.92 -0.50
C LYS A 398 25.76 24.54 -0.68
N GLY A 399 26.62 24.45 0.32
CA GLY A 399 27.87 25.18 0.40
C GLY A 399 27.70 26.66 0.80
N ASN A 400 28.82 27.37 0.88
CA ASN A 400 28.89 28.82 1.08
C ASN A 400 30.10 29.40 0.34
N LYS A 401 30.50 30.65 0.65
CA LYS A 401 31.65 31.30 0.01
C LYS A 401 33.03 30.67 0.35
N TYR A 402 33.10 29.74 1.30
CA TYR A 402 34.32 29.10 1.77
C TYR A 402 34.43 27.60 1.41
N PHE A 403 33.33 26.97 0.96
CA PHE A 403 33.29 25.60 0.44
C PHE A 403 32.05 25.38 -0.46
N GLU A 404 32.16 24.54 -1.48
CA GLU A 404 31.14 24.45 -2.54
C GLU A 404 29.95 23.52 -2.21
N GLY A 405 30.10 22.61 -1.24
CA GLY A 405 29.03 21.71 -0.77
C GLY A 405 28.74 20.51 -1.67
N LEU A 406 27.86 19.62 -1.20
CA LEU A 406 27.54 18.35 -1.89
C LEU A 406 26.79 18.55 -3.21
N ASN A 407 25.94 19.58 -3.32
CA ASN A 407 25.20 19.86 -4.56
C ASN A 407 26.16 20.22 -5.70
N ALA A 408 27.17 21.05 -5.43
CA ALA A 408 28.21 21.39 -6.41
C ALA A 408 29.04 20.15 -6.78
N TYR A 409 29.40 19.34 -5.78
CA TYR A 409 30.10 18.07 -6.01
C TYR A 409 29.35 17.14 -6.98
N PHE A 410 28.06 16.87 -6.73
CA PHE A 410 27.28 15.98 -7.58
C PHE A 410 26.96 16.59 -8.95
N LYS A 411 26.87 17.93 -9.05
CA LYS A 411 26.80 18.62 -10.34
C LYS A 411 28.08 18.39 -11.15
N TRP A 412 29.25 18.58 -10.53
CA TRP A 412 30.55 18.29 -11.16
C TRP A 412 30.68 16.81 -11.57
N VAL A 413 30.27 15.86 -10.71
CA VAL A 413 30.26 14.42 -11.07
C VAL A 413 29.36 14.17 -12.29
N SER A 414 28.21 14.83 -12.37
CA SER A 414 27.27 14.72 -13.49
C SER A 414 27.89 15.20 -14.81
N GLU A 415 28.64 16.29 -14.79
CA GLU A 415 29.36 16.82 -15.95
C GLU A 415 30.47 15.87 -16.44
N GLN A 416 31.04 15.06 -15.53
CA GLN A 416 32.10 14.09 -15.83
C GLN A 416 31.59 12.70 -16.27
N THR A 417 30.27 12.50 -16.41
CA THR A 417 29.63 11.19 -16.72
C THR A 417 29.99 10.58 -18.10
N HIS A 418 30.67 11.35 -18.96
CA HIS A 418 31.30 10.83 -20.17
C HIS A 418 32.39 9.77 -19.86
N LYS A 419 32.97 9.80 -18.67
CA LYS A 419 33.90 8.78 -18.15
C LYS A 419 33.15 7.71 -17.33
N ILE A 420 33.40 6.43 -17.62
CA ILE A 420 32.71 5.28 -17.01
C ILE A 420 32.80 5.31 -15.48
N GLN A 421 33.96 5.63 -14.91
CA GLN A 421 34.15 5.66 -13.46
C GLN A 421 33.24 6.66 -12.74
N TYR A 422 32.94 7.83 -13.34
CA TYR A 422 32.04 8.82 -12.75
C TYR A 422 30.58 8.43 -12.95
N ARG A 423 30.25 7.72 -14.04
CA ARG A 423 28.93 7.11 -14.24
C ARG A 423 28.63 6.07 -13.16
N VAL A 424 29.59 5.18 -12.88
CA VAL A 424 29.49 4.18 -11.81
C VAL A 424 29.42 4.87 -10.44
N LEU A 425 30.26 5.88 -10.19
CA LEU A 425 30.24 6.64 -8.94
C LEU A 425 28.88 7.31 -8.70
N GLN A 426 28.32 7.97 -9.72
CA GLN A 426 27.01 8.61 -9.62
C GLN A 426 25.90 7.58 -9.42
N SER A 427 25.97 6.43 -10.10
CA SER A 427 24.99 5.36 -9.93
C SER A 427 24.94 4.80 -8.51
N ARG A 428 26.06 4.83 -7.76
CA ARG A 428 26.12 4.34 -6.37
C ARG A 428 25.37 5.22 -5.38
N TYR A 429 25.19 6.51 -5.69
CA TYR A 429 24.57 7.49 -4.79
C TYR A 429 23.24 8.03 -5.32
N ARG A 430 22.75 7.49 -6.44
CA ARG A 430 21.43 7.82 -6.98
C ARG A 430 20.38 6.88 -6.41
N GLY A 431 19.28 7.46 -5.96
CA GLY A 431 18.12 6.74 -5.45
C GLY A 431 16.83 7.45 -5.83
N ARG A 432 15.70 6.89 -5.42
CA ARG A 432 14.41 7.57 -5.53
C ARG A 432 14.25 8.48 -4.33
N THR A 433 14.30 9.78 -4.56
CA THR A 433 14.07 10.78 -3.52
C THR A 433 12.71 11.43 -3.68
N THR A 434 12.16 11.92 -2.57
CA THR A 434 10.91 12.69 -2.59
C THR A 434 11.06 13.87 -3.54
N CYS A 435 10.07 14.05 -4.42
CA CYS A 435 10.07 15.17 -5.36
C CYS A 435 10.08 16.50 -4.60
N PRO A 436 11.02 17.42 -4.87
CA PRO A 436 11.11 18.68 -4.14
C PRO A 436 9.93 19.62 -4.41
N ASP A 437 9.32 19.52 -5.60
CA ASP A 437 8.26 20.44 -6.03
C ASP A 437 6.89 20.12 -5.43
N CYS A 438 6.49 18.84 -5.44
CA CYS A 438 5.23 18.42 -4.83
C CYS A 438 5.42 17.84 -3.42
N ARG A 439 6.65 17.73 -2.92
CA ARG A 439 6.98 17.11 -1.62
C ARG A 439 6.36 15.71 -1.44
N GLY A 440 6.25 14.97 -2.54
CA GLY A 440 5.68 13.61 -2.55
C GLY A 440 4.16 13.52 -2.73
N THR A 441 3.42 14.63 -2.83
CA THR A 441 1.95 14.62 -3.00
C THR A 441 1.51 14.31 -4.43
N ARG A 442 2.44 14.30 -5.39
CA ARG A 442 2.25 13.90 -6.80
C ARG A 442 1.45 14.89 -7.65
N LEU A 443 0.83 15.90 -7.04
CA LEU A 443 0.05 16.92 -7.74
C LEU A 443 0.88 18.16 -8.07
N ARG A 444 0.40 18.91 -9.06
CA ARG A 444 0.88 20.26 -9.37
C ARG A 444 0.70 21.23 -8.18
N LYS A 445 1.54 22.27 -8.10
CA LYS A 445 1.63 23.17 -6.93
C LYS A 445 0.35 23.98 -6.71
N ASP A 446 -0.29 24.37 -7.78
CA ASP A 446 -1.55 25.11 -7.81
C ASP A 446 -2.77 24.29 -7.36
N ALA A 447 -2.68 22.95 -7.33
CA ALA A 447 -3.70 22.14 -6.66
C ALA A 447 -3.78 22.43 -5.15
N GLN A 448 -2.72 22.99 -4.54
CA GLN A 448 -2.70 23.39 -3.13
C GLN A 448 -3.51 24.67 -2.85
N TYR A 449 -3.79 25.44 -3.90
CA TYR A 449 -4.54 26.69 -3.80
C TYR A 449 -6.04 26.44 -3.64
N VAL A 450 -6.51 25.26 -4.04
CA VAL A 450 -7.91 24.85 -3.89
C VAL A 450 -8.12 24.23 -2.51
N LYS A 451 -9.01 24.83 -1.73
CA LYS A 451 -9.27 24.45 -0.33
C LYS A 451 -10.75 24.16 -0.07
N VAL A 452 -10.98 23.22 0.83
CA VAL A 452 -12.27 22.94 1.49
C VAL A 452 -12.01 23.12 2.99
N GLN A 453 -12.71 24.05 3.63
CA GLN A 453 -12.51 24.41 5.06
C GLN A 453 -11.01 24.54 5.41
N ASP A 454 -10.32 25.46 4.73
CA ASP A 454 -8.90 25.79 4.88
C ASP A 454 -7.87 24.68 4.57
N ARG A 455 -8.30 23.49 4.15
CA ARG A 455 -7.44 22.37 3.80
C ARG A 455 -7.44 22.09 2.30
N SER A 456 -6.26 21.95 1.71
CA SER A 456 -6.11 21.44 0.35
C SER A 456 -6.21 19.92 0.29
N ILE A 457 -6.44 19.36 -0.90
CA ILE A 457 -6.42 17.91 -1.09
C ILE A 457 -5.07 17.31 -0.71
N THR A 458 -3.98 18.05 -0.98
CA THR A 458 -2.62 17.63 -0.63
C THR A 458 -2.38 17.57 0.86
N ASP A 459 -3.04 18.44 1.64
CA ASP A 459 -2.94 18.40 3.11
C ASP A 459 -3.64 17.16 3.64
N LEU A 460 -4.85 16.89 3.17
CA LEU A 460 -5.68 15.78 3.65
C LEU A 460 -5.03 14.40 3.38
N VAL A 461 -4.39 14.22 2.22
CA VAL A 461 -3.76 12.92 1.91
C VAL A 461 -2.49 12.64 2.70
N LEU A 462 -1.89 13.66 3.32
CA LEU A 462 -0.72 13.54 4.18
C LEU A 462 -1.08 13.37 5.66
N LEU A 463 -2.33 13.66 6.06
CA LEU A 463 -2.81 13.38 7.40
C LEU A 463 -2.94 11.87 7.65
N PRO A 464 -2.72 11.40 8.90
CA PRO A 464 -3.18 10.09 9.32
C PRO A 464 -4.68 9.94 9.07
N VAL A 465 -5.13 8.73 8.69
CA VAL A 465 -6.54 8.41 8.41
C VAL A 465 -7.44 8.81 9.59
N SER A 466 -6.98 8.62 10.83
CA SER A 466 -7.71 9.02 12.04
C SER A 466 -7.94 10.54 12.14
N GLU A 467 -6.96 11.36 11.76
CA GLU A 467 -7.09 12.82 11.73
C GLU A 467 -7.94 13.29 10.54
N ALA A 468 -7.78 12.66 9.37
CA ALA A 468 -8.63 12.92 8.21
C ALA A 468 -10.11 12.60 8.52
N LEU A 469 -10.37 11.49 9.22
CA LEU A 469 -11.72 11.13 9.67
C LEU A 469 -12.31 12.20 10.60
N ALA A 470 -11.51 12.71 11.54
CA ALA A 470 -11.94 13.78 12.44
C ALA A 470 -12.32 15.05 11.66
N PHE A 471 -11.52 15.42 10.66
CA PHE A 471 -11.80 16.56 9.78
C PHE A 471 -13.17 16.42 9.08
N PHE A 472 -13.46 15.26 8.47
CA PHE A 472 -14.73 15.05 7.76
C PHE A 472 -15.95 14.99 8.69
N ARG A 473 -15.79 14.54 9.94
CA ARG A 473 -16.87 14.56 10.95
C ARG A 473 -17.22 15.96 11.44
N THR A 474 -16.27 16.89 11.41
CA THR A 474 -16.45 18.29 11.80
C THR A 474 -16.54 19.23 10.60
N LEU A 475 -16.75 18.70 9.40
CA LEU A 475 -16.80 19.48 8.18
C LEU A 475 -18.09 20.31 8.16
N ASP A 476 -17.95 21.62 8.09
CA ASP A 476 -19.05 22.58 8.03
C ASP A 476 -19.01 23.31 6.67
N LEU A 477 -20.08 23.12 5.89
CA LEU A 477 -20.22 23.67 4.55
C LEU A 477 -21.47 24.55 4.47
N PRO A 478 -21.45 25.64 3.67
CA PRO A 478 -22.64 26.43 3.38
C PRO A 478 -23.79 25.55 2.84
N THR A 479 -25.05 25.91 3.13
CA THR A 479 -26.23 25.06 2.87
C THR A 479 -26.33 24.53 1.43
N ASN A 480 -25.95 25.33 0.43
CA ASN A 480 -25.96 24.90 -0.97
C ASN A 480 -24.86 23.88 -1.29
N GLU A 481 -23.65 24.11 -0.77
CA GLU A 481 -22.51 23.21 -0.95
C GLU A 481 -22.70 21.90 -0.19
N ALA A 482 -23.26 21.98 1.03
CA ALA A 482 -23.59 20.83 1.85
C ALA A 482 -24.50 19.85 1.11
N LYS A 483 -25.54 20.32 0.40
CA LYS A 483 -26.42 19.47 -0.43
C LYS A 483 -25.68 18.76 -1.56
N VAL A 484 -24.73 19.44 -2.21
CA VAL A 484 -23.94 18.85 -3.31
C VAL A 484 -22.92 17.84 -2.79
N ALA A 485 -22.35 18.11 -1.61
CA ALA A 485 -21.29 17.33 -1.00
C ALA A 485 -21.80 16.19 -0.10
N GLU A 486 -23.05 16.20 0.36
CA GLU A 486 -23.61 15.28 1.36
C GLU A 486 -23.25 13.81 1.10
N ARG A 487 -23.55 13.32 -0.10
CA ARG A 487 -23.24 11.93 -0.50
C ARG A 487 -21.73 11.67 -0.55
N LEU A 488 -20.95 12.61 -1.08
CA LEU A 488 -19.49 12.47 -1.19
C LEU A 488 -18.83 12.44 0.19
N VAL A 489 -19.24 13.34 1.09
CA VAL A 489 -18.73 13.40 2.47
C VAL A 489 -19.13 12.15 3.25
N THR A 490 -20.37 11.66 3.06
CA THR A 490 -20.82 10.40 3.67
C THR A 490 -19.95 9.22 3.23
N GLU A 491 -19.72 9.06 1.92
CA GLU A 491 -18.89 7.97 1.38
C GLU A 491 -17.43 8.06 1.84
N VAL A 492 -16.83 9.26 1.83
CA VAL A 492 -15.46 9.48 2.32
C VAL A 492 -15.37 9.16 3.81
N THR A 493 -16.32 9.62 4.62
CA THR A 493 -16.34 9.40 6.08
C THR A 493 -16.48 7.91 6.39
N ASN A 494 -17.41 7.21 5.75
CA ASN A 494 -17.62 5.78 5.95
C ASN A 494 -16.37 4.97 5.62
N ARG A 495 -15.70 5.26 4.49
CA ARG A 495 -14.48 4.54 4.08
C ARG A 495 -13.29 4.82 4.98
N LEU A 496 -13.11 6.07 5.44
CA LEU A 496 -12.11 6.42 6.44
C LEU A 496 -12.40 5.72 7.78
N GLU A 497 -13.68 5.61 8.16
CA GLU A 497 -14.09 4.89 9.36
C GLU A 497 -13.79 3.38 9.26
N TYR A 498 -14.06 2.74 8.12
CA TYR A 498 -13.70 1.33 7.92
C TYR A 498 -12.19 1.12 8.03
N LEU A 499 -11.37 1.97 7.41
CA LEU A 499 -9.91 1.92 7.55
C LEU A 499 -9.47 2.07 9.02
N ASN A 500 -10.09 2.99 9.76
CA ASN A 500 -9.79 3.18 11.17
C ASN A 500 -10.20 1.96 12.01
N ARG A 501 -11.37 1.36 11.74
CA ARG A 501 -11.88 0.18 12.44
C ARG A 501 -11.06 -1.09 12.21
N VAL A 502 -10.41 -1.22 11.05
CA VAL A 502 -9.45 -2.32 10.79
C VAL A 502 -8.03 -1.99 11.31
N GLY A 503 -7.88 -1.00 12.18
CA GLY A 503 -6.59 -0.67 12.82
C GLY A 503 -5.59 0.05 11.91
N LEU A 504 -6.02 0.63 10.79
CA LEU A 504 -5.15 1.35 9.84
C LEU A 504 -5.20 2.88 9.98
N GLY A 505 -5.73 3.38 11.10
CA GLY A 505 -5.87 4.81 11.38
C GLY A 505 -4.56 5.61 11.41
N TYR A 506 -3.41 4.93 11.52
CA TYR A 506 -2.07 5.53 11.52
C TYR A 506 -1.49 5.74 10.11
N LEU A 507 -2.08 5.13 9.08
CA LEU A 507 -1.61 5.29 7.70
C LEU A 507 -2.06 6.64 7.14
N THR A 508 -1.32 7.15 6.16
CA THR A 508 -1.71 8.31 5.35
C THR A 508 -2.27 7.85 4.00
N LEU A 509 -3.23 8.57 3.42
CA LEU A 509 -3.79 8.21 2.10
C LEU A 509 -2.74 8.27 0.97
N ASN A 510 -1.67 9.07 1.12
CA ASN A 510 -0.58 9.16 0.14
C ASN A 510 0.48 8.04 0.28
N ARG A 511 0.35 7.14 1.26
CA ARG A 511 1.31 6.04 1.45
C ARG A 511 1.27 5.09 0.26
N LEU A 512 2.44 4.75 -0.26
CA LEU A 512 2.59 3.86 -1.42
C LEU A 512 2.12 2.44 -1.09
N SER A 513 1.27 1.86 -1.95
CA SER A 513 0.74 0.51 -1.73
C SER A 513 1.85 -0.56 -1.73
N SER A 514 2.96 -0.32 -2.44
CA SER A 514 4.13 -1.21 -2.45
C SER A 514 4.94 -1.24 -1.15
N THR A 515 4.68 -0.32 -0.21
CA THR A 515 5.35 -0.23 1.09
C THR A 515 4.52 -0.81 2.24
N LEU A 516 3.35 -1.36 1.91
CA LEU A 516 2.46 -1.99 2.88
C LEU A 516 2.94 -3.41 3.17
N SER A 517 2.73 -3.86 4.41
CA SER A 517 2.87 -5.29 4.75
C SER A 517 1.73 -6.11 4.13
N GLY A 518 1.87 -7.45 4.14
CA GLY A 518 0.80 -8.35 3.71
C GLY A 518 -0.50 -8.10 4.48
N GLY A 519 -0.43 -8.07 5.81
CA GLY A 519 -1.58 -7.78 6.67
C GLY A 519 -2.15 -6.36 6.48
N GLU A 520 -1.31 -5.33 6.29
CA GLU A 520 -1.81 -3.98 5.96
C GLU A 520 -2.59 -3.97 4.63
N SER A 521 -2.07 -4.64 3.60
CA SER A 521 -2.72 -4.75 2.28
C SER A 521 -4.04 -5.52 2.37
N GLN A 522 -4.07 -6.60 3.13
CA GLN A 522 -5.26 -7.42 3.37
C GLN A 522 -6.36 -6.61 4.06
N ARG A 523 -6.02 -5.87 5.12
CA ARG A 523 -6.97 -5.02 5.85
C ARG A 523 -7.49 -3.85 5.02
N ILE A 524 -6.67 -3.30 4.13
CA ILE A 524 -7.14 -2.33 3.11
C ILE A 524 -8.19 -2.99 2.20
N SER A 525 -7.91 -4.18 1.67
CA SER A 525 -8.86 -4.90 0.81
C SER A 525 -10.19 -5.19 1.53
N LEU A 526 -10.13 -5.56 2.82
CA LEU A 526 -11.30 -5.73 3.67
C LEU A 526 -12.08 -4.42 3.85
N ALA A 527 -11.39 -3.31 4.14
CA ALA A 527 -12.02 -2.00 4.27
C ALA A 527 -12.68 -1.54 2.95
N THR A 528 -12.02 -1.76 1.81
CA THR A 528 -12.59 -1.48 0.48
C THR A 528 -13.84 -2.32 0.23
N SER A 529 -13.81 -3.60 0.61
CA SER A 529 -14.95 -4.52 0.47
C SER A 529 -16.16 -4.13 1.32
N LEU A 530 -15.94 -3.56 2.51
CA LEU A 530 -17.03 -3.01 3.34
C LEU A 530 -17.62 -1.73 2.73
N GLY A 531 -16.81 -0.97 2.00
CA GLY A 531 -17.21 0.24 1.29
C GLY A 531 -18.02 0.00 0.01
N SER A 532 -18.10 -1.24 -0.50
CA SER A 532 -18.80 -1.56 -1.75
C SER A 532 -20.26 -1.99 -1.58
N ALA A 533 -20.76 -2.06 -0.33
CA ALA A 533 -22.16 -2.36 0.01
C ALA A 533 -22.76 -3.62 -0.68
N LEU A 534 -21.96 -4.67 -0.88
CA LEU A 534 -22.42 -5.92 -1.47
C LEU A 534 -23.23 -6.74 -0.46
N VAL A 535 -24.30 -7.38 -0.93
CA VAL A 535 -25.21 -8.24 -0.15
C VAL A 535 -25.39 -9.57 -0.89
N GLY A 536 -25.47 -10.68 -0.16
CA GLY A 536 -25.62 -12.01 -0.73
C GLY A 536 -24.36 -12.56 -1.38
N SER A 537 -23.20 -12.00 -1.07
CA SER A 537 -21.89 -12.51 -1.49
C SER A 537 -21.26 -13.42 -0.44
N MET A 538 -20.31 -14.24 -0.88
CA MET A 538 -19.47 -15.07 -0.02
C MET A 538 -18.08 -14.44 0.06
N TYR A 539 -17.68 -14.03 1.26
CA TYR A 539 -16.33 -13.51 1.53
C TYR A 539 -15.47 -14.62 2.11
N ILE A 540 -14.35 -14.91 1.46
CA ILE A 540 -13.40 -15.94 1.89
C ILE A 540 -12.08 -15.26 2.25
N LEU A 541 -11.68 -15.34 3.53
CA LEU A 541 -10.52 -14.65 4.06
C LEU A 541 -9.46 -15.65 4.52
N ASP A 542 -8.21 -15.37 4.16
CA ASP A 542 -7.05 -16.20 4.52
C ASP A 542 -6.33 -15.57 5.73
N GLU A 543 -6.54 -16.12 6.92
CA GLU A 543 -5.86 -15.72 8.17
C GLU A 543 -5.76 -14.18 8.37
N PRO A 544 -6.91 -13.47 8.43
CA PRO A 544 -6.91 -12.01 8.50
C PRO A 544 -6.36 -11.47 9.83
N SER A 545 -6.13 -12.32 10.85
CA SER A 545 -5.48 -11.94 12.11
C SER A 545 -3.95 -11.88 12.03
N ILE A 546 -3.34 -12.29 10.92
CA ILE A 546 -1.87 -12.28 10.76
C ILE A 546 -1.29 -10.89 11.02
N GLY A 547 -0.23 -10.86 11.83
CA GLY A 547 0.49 -9.64 12.21
C GLY A 547 -0.37 -8.65 13.00
N LEU A 548 -1.50 -9.09 13.56
CA LEU A 548 -2.31 -8.33 14.51
C LEU A 548 -1.97 -8.74 15.93
N HIS A 549 -1.90 -7.73 16.79
CA HIS A 549 -1.93 -7.95 18.22
C HIS A 549 -3.35 -8.43 18.63
N PRO A 550 -3.52 -9.28 19.65
CA PRO A 550 -4.85 -9.78 20.05
C PRO A 550 -5.91 -8.70 20.28
N LYS A 551 -5.53 -7.56 20.87
CA LYS A 551 -6.35 -6.34 20.96
C LYS A 551 -6.96 -5.91 19.61
N ASP A 552 -6.14 -5.90 18.56
CA ASP A 552 -6.55 -5.45 17.22
C ASP A 552 -7.37 -6.55 16.51
N ALA A 553 -7.13 -7.82 16.83
CA ALA A 553 -7.93 -8.95 16.35
C ALA A 553 -9.39 -8.87 16.83
N GLU A 554 -9.65 -8.45 18.08
CA GLU A 554 -11.01 -8.21 18.57
C GLU A 554 -11.77 -7.16 17.72
N GLN A 555 -11.08 -6.09 17.30
CA GLN A 555 -11.67 -5.06 16.43
C GLN A 555 -12.01 -5.63 15.04
N LEU A 556 -11.10 -6.43 14.48
CA LEU A 556 -11.31 -7.11 13.21
C LEU A 556 -12.52 -8.06 13.26
N ILE A 557 -12.69 -8.82 14.34
CA ILE A 557 -13.88 -9.69 14.52
C ILE A 557 -15.16 -8.85 14.45
N GLY A 558 -15.20 -7.69 15.11
CA GLY A 558 -16.35 -6.78 15.02
C GLY A 558 -16.64 -6.27 13.60
N VAL A 559 -15.60 -6.10 12.80
CA VAL A 559 -15.72 -5.75 11.38
C VAL A 559 -16.26 -6.92 10.54
N LEU A 560 -15.74 -8.13 10.73
CA LEU A 560 -16.23 -9.34 10.04
C LEU A 560 -17.69 -9.64 10.38
N ARG A 561 -18.08 -9.44 11.64
CA ARG A 561 -19.48 -9.52 12.08
C ARG A 561 -20.35 -8.48 11.40
N SER A 562 -19.86 -7.25 11.22
CA SER A 562 -20.60 -6.22 10.47
C SER A 562 -20.83 -6.65 9.01
N LEU A 563 -19.81 -7.23 8.36
CA LEU A 563 -19.92 -7.75 6.99
C LEU A 563 -20.95 -8.88 6.88
N GLN A 564 -20.97 -9.78 7.87
CA GLN A 564 -21.94 -10.87 7.96
C GLN A 564 -23.37 -10.34 8.18
N GLN A 565 -23.56 -9.36 9.06
CA GLN A 565 -24.86 -8.75 9.36
C GLN A 565 -25.49 -8.01 8.17
N LEU A 566 -24.70 -7.58 7.18
CA LEU A 566 -25.20 -7.03 5.92
C LEU A 566 -25.91 -8.09 5.04
N GLY A 567 -25.87 -9.37 5.41
CA GLY A 567 -26.45 -10.48 4.65
C GLY A 567 -25.43 -11.18 3.75
N ASN A 568 -24.17 -11.22 4.17
CA ASN A 568 -23.11 -11.96 3.49
C ASN A 568 -22.71 -13.20 4.30
N THR A 569 -22.20 -14.21 3.60
CA THR A 569 -21.57 -15.37 4.24
C THR A 569 -20.08 -15.09 4.36
N VAL A 570 -19.54 -15.12 5.58
CA VAL A 570 -18.12 -14.82 5.84
C VAL A 570 -17.44 -16.09 6.29
N ILE A 571 -16.51 -16.59 5.46
CA ILE A 571 -15.74 -17.81 5.69
C ILE A 571 -14.29 -17.39 5.92
N VAL A 572 -13.71 -17.80 7.04
CA VAL A 572 -12.35 -17.44 7.41
C VAL A 572 -11.53 -18.69 7.66
N VAL A 573 -10.38 -18.81 7.01
CA VAL A 573 -9.36 -19.80 7.37
C VAL A 573 -8.54 -19.22 8.51
N GLU A 574 -8.60 -19.80 9.71
CA GLU A 574 -7.97 -19.21 10.90
C GLU A 574 -7.54 -20.22 11.97
N HIS A 575 -6.63 -19.75 12.81
CA HIS A 575 -6.07 -20.44 13.97
C HIS A 575 -6.18 -19.62 15.26
N GLU A 576 -6.71 -18.40 15.22
CA GLU A 576 -6.83 -17.54 16.39
C GLU A 576 -8.01 -17.92 17.31
N ASP A 577 -7.74 -18.02 18.61
CA ASP A 577 -8.67 -18.49 19.65
C ASP A 577 -9.98 -17.67 19.69
N LYS A 578 -9.88 -16.34 19.74
CA LYS A 578 -11.04 -15.45 19.86
C LYS A 578 -11.91 -15.46 18.61
N MET A 579 -11.32 -15.63 17.43
CA MET A 579 -12.07 -15.71 16.19
C MET A 579 -12.90 -17.00 16.12
N MET A 580 -12.32 -18.12 16.55
CA MET A 580 -13.05 -19.38 16.70
C MET A 580 -14.14 -19.29 17.76
N GLU A 581 -13.86 -18.66 18.91
CA GLU A 581 -14.86 -18.42 19.97
C GLU A 581 -16.08 -17.66 19.44
N GLN A 582 -15.85 -16.69 18.56
CA GLN A 582 -16.89 -15.87 17.97
C GLN A 582 -17.48 -16.45 16.70
N ALA A 583 -17.15 -17.66 16.26
CA ALA A 583 -17.71 -18.26 15.04
C ALA A 583 -19.13 -18.81 15.27
N ASP A 584 -20.00 -18.69 14.26
CA ASP A 584 -21.31 -19.36 14.28
C ASP A 584 -21.17 -20.86 13.97
N GLN A 585 -20.16 -21.22 13.19
CA GLN A 585 -19.79 -22.60 12.88
C GLN A 585 -18.27 -22.72 12.72
N ILE A 586 -17.69 -23.79 13.26
CA ILE A 586 -16.29 -24.17 13.12
C ILE A 586 -16.21 -25.47 12.32
N ILE A 587 -15.27 -25.53 11.39
CA ILE A 587 -14.97 -26.67 10.54
C ILE A 587 -13.51 -27.04 10.77
N ASP A 588 -13.26 -28.19 11.36
CA ASP A 588 -11.90 -28.69 11.60
C ASP A 588 -11.55 -29.75 10.56
N ILE A 589 -10.45 -29.52 9.82
CA ILE A 589 -9.95 -30.44 8.80
C ILE A 589 -8.62 -31.02 9.27
N GLY A 590 -8.49 -32.35 9.20
CA GLY A 590 -7.31 -33.08 9.69
C GLY A 590 -7.44 -34.59 9.49
N PRO A 591 -6.91 -35.43 10.41
CA PRO A 591 -6.23 -35.06 11.65
C PRO A 591 -4.78 -34.61 11.41
N GLU A 592 -4.13 -35.11 10.35
CA GLU A 592 -2.75 -34.80 10.01
C GLU A 592 -2.66 -33.84 8.80
N ALA A 593 -1.45 -33.45 8.41
CA ALA A 593 -1.21 -32.67 7.20
C ALA A 593 -1.03 -33.56 5.95
N GLY A 594 -1.11 -32.99 4.75
CA GLY A 594 -0.76 -33.69 3.51
C GLY A 594 -1.63 -34.91 3.22
N SER A 595 -0.99 -36.04 2.93
CA SER A 595 -1.65 -37.32 2.66
C SER A 595 -2.45 -37.84 3.86
N GLY A 596 -2.10 -37.46 5.09
CA GLY A 596 -2.85 -37.77 6.30
C GLY A 596 -4.05 -36.86 6.55
N GLY A 597 -4.14 -35.71 5.86
CA GLY A 597 -5.21 -34.73 6.00
C GLY A 597 -6.42 -34.95 5.08
N GLY A 598 -7.15 -33.86 4.83
CA GLY A 598 -8.26 -33.79 3.89
C GLY A 598 -9.57 -34.41 4.37
N ILE A 599 -9.66 -34.76 5.65
CA ILE A 599 -10.84 -35.37 6.27
C ILE A 599 -11.50 -34.35 7.20
N LEU A 600 -12.83 -34.25 7.12
CA LEU A 600 -13.60 -33.46 8.07
C LEU A 600 -13.56 -34.14 9.45
N GLN A 601 -12.86 -33.52 10.41
CA GLN A 601 -12.77 -34.02 11.79
C GLN A 601 -13.94 -33.56 12.64
N PHE A 602 -14.37 -32.32 12.43
CA PHE A 602 -15.44 -31.71 13.22
C PHE A 602 -16.19 -30.65 12.41
N GLN A 603 -17.50 -30.56 12.62
CA GLN A 603 -18.36 -29.47 12.14
C GLN A 603 -19.40 -29.16 13.23
N GLY A 604 -19.39 -27.94 13.77
CA GLY A 604 -20.29 -27.56 14.86
C GLY A 604 -20.00 -26.20 15.45
N THR A 605 -20.47 -25.95 16.68
CA THR A 605 -20.26 -24.71 17.43
C THR A 605 -18.97 -24.73 18.25
N TYR A 606 -18.54 -23.57 18.77
CA TYR A 606 -17.39 -23.49 19.67
C TYR A 606 -17.53 -24.36 20.93
N ALA A 607 -18.72 -24.39 21.55
CA ALA A 607 -18.95 -25.22 22.73
C ALA A 607 -18.78 -26.72 22.44
N GLU A 608 -19.16 -27.15 21.23
CA GLU A 608 -19.04 -28.53 20.79
C GLU A 608 -17.59 -28.90 20.44
N VAL A 609 -16.79 -27.99 19.85
CA VAL A 609 -15.37 -28.27 19.54
C VAL A 609 -14.51 -28.39 20.80
N LEU A 610 -14.85 -27.68 21.87
CA LEU A 610 -14.15 -27.84 23.16
C LEU A 610 -14.28 -29.26 23.73
N ALA A 611 -15.33 -29.98 23.37
CA ALA A 611 -15.55 -31.37 23.79
C ALA A 611 -15.04 -32.41 22.78
N SER A 612 -14.55 -31.98 21.61
CA SER A 612 -14.08 -32.91 20.57
C SER A 612 -12.67 -33.45 20.88
N ASP A 613 -12.39 -34.64 20.35
CA ASP A 613 -11.06 -35.27 20.39
C ASP A 613 -10.20 -34.88 19.17
N THR A 614 -10.38 -33.66 18.66
CA THR A 614 -9.53 -33.11 17.60
C THR A 614 -8.38 -32.32 18.20
N TYR A 615 -7.26 -32.17 17.48
CA TYR A 615 -6.15 -31.34 17.96
C TYR A 615 -6.62 -29.92 18.31
N THR A 616 -7.45 -29.31 17.47
CA THR A 616 -8.01 -27.98 17.73
C THR A 616 -8.82 -27.96 19.03
N GLY A 617 -9.71 -28.94 19.24
CA GLY A 617 -10.49 -29.08 20.47
C GLY A 617 -9.63 -29.29 21.72
N GLU A 618 -8.57 -30.09 21.62
CA GLU A 618 -7.61 -30.32 22.71
C GLU A 618 -6.86 -29.05 23.13
N TYR A 619 -6.39 -28.25 22.16
CA TYR A 619 -5.68 -26.99 22.44
C TYR A 619 -6.63 -25.90 22.98
N LEU A 620 -7.82 -25.75 22.38
CA LEU A 620 -8.81 -24.76 22.82
C LEU A 620 -9.36 -25.06 24.23
N SER A 621 -9.53 -26.33 24.57
CA SER A 621 -9.97 -26.74 25.91
C SER A 621 -8.86 -26.75 26.97
N GLY A 622 -7.60 -26.54 26.57
CA GLY A 622 -6.43 -26.64 27.45
C GLY A 622 -6.06 -28.08 27.84
N ARG A 623 -6.69 -29.11 27.25
CA ARG A 623 -6.26 -30.53 27.41
C ARG A 623 -4.84 -30.74 26.86
N ARG A 624 -4.44 -29.91 25.89
CA ARG A 624 -3.10 -29.84 25.34
C ARG A 624 -2.64 -28.38 25.30
N GLU A 625 -1.36 -28.13 25.52
CA GLU A 625 -0.81 -26.78 25.53
C GLU A 625 0.64 -26.75 25.02
N VAL A 626 1.09 -25.58 24.57
CA VAL A 626 2.52 -25.30 24.41
C VAL A 626 3.09 -25.02 25.80
N ALA A 627 3.96 -25.91 26.29
CA ALA A 627 4.44 -25.86 27.66
C ALA A 627 5.34 -24.65 27.92
N VAL A 628 5.08 -23.94 29.02
CA VAL A 628 5.95 -22.86 29.49
C VAL A 628 7.28 -23.44 30.00
N PRO A 629 8.45 -22.90 29.61
CA PRO A 629 9.73 -23.36 30.10
C PRO A 629 9.84 -23.21 31.63
N LYS A 630 10.14 -24.31 32.33
CA LYS A 630 10.29 -24.31 33.80
C LYS A 630 11.45 -23.43 34.29
N ILE A 631 12.49 -23.30 33.47
CA ILE A 631 13.69 -22.51 33.77
C ILE A 631 14.04 -21.72 32.52
N ARG A 632 14.11 -20.39 32.64
CA ARG A 632 14.57 -19.51 31.56
C ARG A 632 16.10 -19.49 31.49
N ARG A 633 16.64 -19.37 30.28
CA ARG A 633 18.09 -19.40 30.06
C ARG A 633 18.75 -18.13 30.62
N PRO A 634 19.82 -18.25 31.43
CA PRO A 634 20.54 -17.08 31.91
C PRO A 634 21.43 -16.50 30.82
N TRP A 635 21.56 -15.18 30.79
CA TRP A 635 22.46 -14.46 29.88
C TRP A 635 23.42 -13.54 30.64
N ARG A 636 24.56 -13.22 30.01
CA ARG A 636 25.59 -12.33 30.57
C ARG A 636 26.00 -11.20 29.61
N ASN A 637 25.79 -11.42 28.32
CA ASN A 637 26.16 -10.51 27.25
C ASN A 637 24.90 -10.06 26.53
N ALA A 638 24.89 -8.82 26.03
CA ALA A 638 23.79 -8.27 25.26
C ALA A 638 24.32 -7.30 24.20
N LEU A 639 23.56 -7.14 23.13
CA LEU A 639 23.71 -6.01 22.21
C LEU A 639 22.94 -4.83 22.79
N GLU A 640 23.60 -3.69 22.94
CA GLU A 640 22.96 -2.48 23.46
C GLU A 640 22.78 -1.48 22.34
N LEU A 641 21.53 -1.20 21.99
CA LEU A 641 21.15 -0.21 21.00
C LEU A 641 20.63 1.03 21.73
N THR A 642 21.24 2.19 21.48
CA THR A 642 20.85 3.45 22.13
C THR A 642 20.29 4.45 21.13
N GLY A 643 19.24 5.16 21.55
CA GLY A 643 18.68 6.32 20.85
C GLY A 643 18.07 6.05 19.48
N ALA A 644 17.38 4.93 19.31
CA ALA A 644 16.64 4.61 18.09
C ALA A 644 15.51 5.62 17.83
N ARG A 645 15.56 6.29 16.67
CA ARG A 645 14.69 7.41 16.27
C ARG A 645 14.17 7.32 14.83
N GLU A 646 14.28 6.14 14.21
CA GLU A 646 13.75 5.93 12.86
C GLU A 646 12.22 5.84 12.88
N ASN A 647 11.56 6.37 11.84
CA ASN A 647 10.10 6.45 11.73
C ASN A 647 9.42 7.02 12.98
N ASN A 648 8.62 6.21 13.68
CA ASN A 648 7.86 6.62 14.85
C ASN A 648 8.58 6.34 16.19
N LEU A 649 9.78 5.75 16.19
CA LEU A 649 10.50 5.44 17.42
C LEU A 649 10.92 6.71 18.17
N LYS A 650 10.68 6.75 19.48
CA LYS A 650 10.85 7.92 20.35
C LYS A 650 12.11 7.81 21.20
N ASN A 651 13.27 7.83 20.55
CA ASN A 651 14.58 7.75 21.21
C ASN A 651 14.75 6.49 22.09
N VAL A 652 14.36 5.35 21.54
CA VAL A 652 14.31 4.07 22.26
C VAL A 652 15.72 3.51 22.47
N SER A 653 16.02 3.09 23.70
CA SER A 653 17.27 2.40 24.03
C SER A 653 16.92 1.04 24.63
N VAL A 654 17.48 -0.04 24.07
CA VAL A 654 17.06 -1.43 24.35
C VAL A 654 18.28 -2.33 24.40
N LYS A 655 18.25 -3.33 25.30
CA LYS A 655 19.22 -4.42 25.30
C LYS A 655 18.62 -5.68 24.67
N PHE A 656 19.42 -6.32 23.82
CA PHE A 656 19.11 -7.62 23.21
C PHE A 656 20.06 -8.67 23.79
N PRO A 657 19.60 -9.44 24.80
CA PRO A 657 20.37 -10.53 25.38
C PRO A 657 20.87 -11.56 24.35
N LEU A 658 22.09 -12.05 24.58
CA LEU A 658 22.72 -13.10 23.77
C LEU A 658 22.66 -14.46 24.47
N ASN A 659 22.77 -15.52 23.66
CA ASN A 659 22.60 -16.95 23.96
C ASN A 659 21.19 -17.35 24.44
N VAL A 660 20.20 -16.53 24.16
CA VAL A 660 18.82 -16.75 24.61
C VAL A 660 17.84 -16.40 23.50
N MET A 661 16.59 -16.82 23.68
CA MET A 661 15.49 -16.47 22.78
C MET A 661 14.83 -15.17 23.24
N THR A 662 14.99 -14.10 22.46
CA THR A 662 14.40 -12.79 22.73
C THR A 662 13.22 -12.54 21.80
N VAL A 663 12.07 -12.12 22.34
CA VAL A 663 10.88 -11.76 21.56
C VAL A 663 10.61 -10.26 21.65
N VAL A 664 10.47 -9.61 20.50
CA VAL A 664 10.04 -8.21 20.36
C VAL A 664 8.56 -8.19 20.03
N THR A 665 7.76 -7.62 20.92
CA THR A 665 6.30 -7.63 20.84
C THR A 665 5.69 -6.22 21.03
N GLY A 666 4.36 -6.15 21.00
CA GLY A 666 3.58 -4.91 21.06
C GLY A 666 2.62 -4.74 19.89
N VAL A 667 1.74 -3.74 19.96
CA VAL A 667 0.65 -3.53 18.99
C VAL A 667 1.12 -3.27 17.54
N SER A 668 0.23 -3.46 16.56
CA SER A 668 0.59 -3.25 15.16
C SER A 668 0.92 -1.78 14.89
N GLY A 669 2.02 -1.53 14.18
CA GLY A 669 2.53 -0.16 13.96
C GLY A 669 3.28 0.47 15.15
N SER A 670 3.54 -0.25 16.25
CA SER A 670 4.28 0.28 17.40
C SER A 670 5.76 0.57 17.15
N GLY A 671 6.34 0.04 16.07
CA GLY A 671 7.74 0.24 15.69
C GLY A 671 8.64 -0.99 15.75
N LYS A 672 8.11 -2.19 16.01
CA LYS A 672 8.87 -3.47 16.11
C LYS A 672 9.78 -3.71 14.90
N SER A 673 9.21 -3.71 13.69
CA SER A 673 9.95 -3.94 12.46
C SER A 673 10.93 -2.80 12.17
N THR A 674 10.63 -1.57 12.58
CA THR A 674 11.56 -0.44 12.49
C THR A 674 12.79 -0.68 13.38
N LEU A 675 12.57 -1.05 14.64
CA LEU A 675 13.65 -1.29 15.61
C LEU A 675 14.58 -2.42 15.14
N VAL A 676 14.01 -3.54 14.70
CA VAL A 676 14.79 -4.72 14.33
C VAL A 676 15.31 -4.66 12.90
N LYS A 677 14.45 -4.45 11.90
CA LYS A 677 14.81 -4.58 10.47
C LYS A 677 15.46 -3.33 9.89
N ARG A 678 15.11 -2.14 10.37
CA ARG A 678 15.64 -0.87 9.82
C ARG A 678 16.84 -0.36 10.60
N ILE A 679 16.96 -0.70 11.88
CA ILE A 679 18.05 -0.24 12.75
C ILE A 679 18.99 -1.39 13.10
N LEU A 680 18.54 -2.36 13.92
CA LEU A 680 19.44 -3.37 14.50
C LEU A 680 20.16 -4.20 13.44
N ALA A 681 19.42 -4.83 12.51
CA ALA A 681 20.01 -5.74 11.54
C ALA A 681 20.98 -5.02 10.56
N PRO A 682 20.63 -3.88 9.94
CA PRO A 682 21.58 -3.18 9.08
C PRO A 682 22.77 -2.60 9.85
N ALA A 683 22.58 -2.18 11.11
CA ALA A 683 23.69 -1.72 11.96
C ALA A 683 24.69 -2.85 12.26
N LEU A 684 24.20 -4.06 12.55
CA LEU A 684 25.05 -5.23 12.76
C LEU A 684 25.79 -5.64 11.48
N LEU A 685 25.09 -5.74 10.35
CA LEU A 685 25.70 -6.09 9.07
C LEU A 685 26.82 -5.12 8.66
N LYS A 686 26.66 -3.83 8.97
CA LYS A 686 27.72 -2.82 8.76
C LYS A 686 28.93 -3.06 9.66
N GLN A 687 28.73 -3.31 10.95
CA GLN A 687 29.85 -3.57 11.87
C GLN A 687 30.58 -4.89 11.55
N LEU A 688 29.88 -5.87 10.99
CA LEU A 688 30.45 -7.15 10.54
C LEU A 688 31.10 -7.09 9.15
N GLY A 689 31.08 -5.94 8.47
CA GLY A 689 31.72 -5.74 7.16
C GLY A 689 30.93 -6.25 5.94
N GLY A 690 29.69 -6.72 6.13
CA GLY A 690 28.84 -7.31 5.09
C GLY A 690 27.82 -6.37 4.43
N GLY A 691 27.66 -5.14 4.92
CA GLY A 691 26.54 -4.25 4.57
C GLY A 691 26.86 -3.04 3.70
N ALA A 692 27.75 -3.17 2.70
CA ALA A 692 28.09 -2.06 1.80
C ALA A 692 26.93 -1.71 0.84
N GLY A 693 25.93 -0.97 1.33
CA GLY A 693 24.85 -0.42 0.48
C GLY A 693 23.49 -0.22 1.15
N GLU A 694 23.21 -0.81 2.32
CA GLU A 694 21.92 -0.63 2.99
C GLU A 694 21.91 0.59 3.91
N ALA A 695 20.90 1.46 3.75
CA ALA A 695 20.67 2.59 4.65
C ALA A 695 20.30 2.07 6.04
N THR A 696 21.02 2.52 7.07
CA THR A 696 20.66 2.22 8.46
C THR A 696 19.75 3.33 8.96
N GLY A 697 18.70 2.97 9.68
CA GLY A 697 17.83 3.95 10.33
C GLY A 697 18.58 4.82 11.34
N LYS A 698 17.93 5.86 11.84
CA LYS A 698 18.48 6.79 12.82
C LYS A 698 18.62 6.14 14.21
N PHE A 699 19.84 6.08 14.73
CA PHE A 699 20.17 5.68 16.11
C PHE A 699 21.46 6.39 16.56
N ASP A 700 21.80 6.29 17.86
CA ASP A 700 23.04 6.87 18.39
C ASP A 700 24.22 5.89 18.31
N ARG A 701 24.07 4.71 18.90
CA ARG A 701 25.16 3.73 18.99
C ARG A 701 24.64 2.31 19.14
N LEU A 702 25.44 1.36 18.64
CA LEU A 702 25.28 -0.08 18.88
C LEU A 702 26.56 -0.62 19.54
N MET A 703 26.42 -1.22 20.72
CA MET A 703 27.52 -1.82 21.51
C MET A 703 27.31 -3.33 21.67
N GLY A 704 28.39 -4.05 22.01
CA GLY A 704 28.34 -5.50 22.32
C GLY A 704 28.62 -6.44 21.14
N VAL A 705 28.96 -5.93 19.96
CA VAL A 705 29.12 -6.77 18.75
C VAL A 705 30.45 -7.57 18.73
N ASN A 706 31.53 -7.01 19.30
CA ASN A 706 32.90 -7.51 19.16
C ASN A 706 33.07 -8.99 19.56
N GLY A 707 33.17 -9.89 18.57
CA GLY A 707 33.42 -11.34 18.75
C GLY A 707 32.26 -12.13 19.35
N GLN A 708 31.11 -11.48 19.57
CA GLN A 708 29.92 -12.12 20.12
C GLN A 708 29.01 -12.61 19.00
N VAL A 709 28.81 -11.81 17.94
CA VAL A 709 28.05 -12.21 16.74
C VAL A 709 29.02 -12.28 15.57
N THR A 710 29.03 -13.38 14.81
CA THR A 710 29.86 -13.52 13.60
C THR A 710 29.06 -13.29 12.33
N HIS A 711 27.77 -13.64 12.34
CA HIS A 711 26.88 -13.49 11.21
C HIS A 711 25.46 -13.13 11.66
N VAL A 712 24.70 -12.46 10.80
CA VAL A 712 23.29 -12.16 11.02
C VAL A 712 22.51 -12.76 9.88
N GLU A 713 21.54 -13.61 10.21
CA GLU A 713 20.66 -14.25 9.25
C GLU A 713 19.23 -13.75 9.46
N PHE A 714 18.65 -13.17 8.41
CA PHE A 714 17.28 -12.68 8.44
C PHE A 714 16.35 -13.69 7.78
N VAL A 715 15.52 -14.34 8.59
CA VAL A 715 14.60 -15.39 8.13
C VAL A 715 13.20 -14.78 7.97
N ASP A 716 12.94 -14.25 6.79
CA ASP A 716 11.69 -13.60 6.43
C ASP A 716 10.69 -14.50 5.69
N GLN A 717 9.47 -13.99 5.55
CA GLN A 717 8.39 -14.59 4.79
C GLN A 717 8.50 -14.37 3.26
N ASN A 718 9.58 -13.72 2.79
CA ASN A 718 9.74 -13.55 1.34
C ASN A 718 9.90 -14.93 0.67
N PRO A 719 9.30 -15.13 -0.51
CA PRO A 719 9.41 -16.40 -1.24
C PRO A 719 10.87 -16.82 -1.38
N ILE A 720 11.15 -18.10 -1.16
CA ILE A 720 12.50 -18.68 -1.25
C ILE A 720 13.14 -18.40 -2.62
N GLY A 721 12.30 -18.40 -3.66
CA GLY A 721 12.65 -17.95 -5.00
C GLY A 721 11.41 -17.39 -5.68
N LYS A 722 11.60 -16.41 -6.57
CA LYS A 722 10.52 -15.85 -7.42
C LYS A 722 10.23 -16.70 -8.65
N SER A 723 11.16 -17.59 -8.99
CA SER A 723 11.03 -18.49 -10.12
C SER A 723 10.36 -19.75 -9.66
N SER A 724 9.45 -20.25 -10.49
CA SER A 724 8.78 -21.53 -10.31
C SER A 724 9.74 -22.73 -10.32
N ARG A 725 11.01 -22.50 -10.68
CA ARG A 725 12.16 -23.42 -10.69
C ARG A 725 12.79 -23.69 -9.33
N SER A 726 12.54 -22.83 -8.34
CA SER A 726 12.98 -23.04 -6.96
C SER A 726 11.99 -23.97 -6.26
N ASN A 727 12.48 -24.92 -5.45
CA ASN A 727 11.65 -25.84 -4.69
C ASN A 727 12.36 -26.28 -3.39
N PRO A 728 11.65 -26.92 -2.43
CA PRO A 728 12.25 -27.33 -1.15
C PRO A 728 13.50 -28.20 -1.31
N VAL A 729 13.45 -29.19 -2.22
CA VAL A 729 14.52 -30.18 -2.40
C VAL A 729 15.80 -29.58 -3.00
N THR A 730 15.68 -28.56 -3.86
CA THR A 730 16.83 -27.80 -4.37
C THR A 730 17.43 -26.90 -3.30
N TYR A 731 16.60 -26.34 -2.43
CA TYR A 731 17.05 -25.41 -1.39
C TYR A 731 17.89 -26.09 -0.31
N VAL A 732 17.45 -27.25 0.21
CA VAL A 732 18.24 -28.07 1.15
C VAL A 732 19.35 -28.89 0.45
N LYS A 733 19.54 -28.67 -0.87
CA LYS A 733 20.51 -29.35 -1.72
C LYS A 733 20.36 -30.88 -1.74
N ALA A 734 19.23 -31.45 -1.32
CA ALA A 734 18.97 -32.88 -1.42
C ALA A 734 18.86 -33.34 -2.89
N TYR A 735 18.42 -32.43 -3.78
CA TYR A 735 18.20 -32.76 -5.19
C TYR A 735 19.47 -33.18 -5.93
N ASP A 736 20.63 -32.64 -5.55
CA ASP A 736 21.91 -33.03 -6.16
C ASP A 736 22.23 -34.50 -5.92
N ALA A 737 21.96 -34.99 -4.71
CA ALA A 737 22.15 -36.39 -4.36
C ALA A 737 21.15 -37.29 -5.10
N ILE A 738 19.89 -36.86 -5.23
CA ILE A 738 18.86 -37.57 -5.99
C ILE A 738 19.23 -37.67 -7.48
N ARG A 739 19.68 -36.55 -8.09
CA ARG A 739 20.08 -36.54 -9.50
C ARG A 739 21.28 -37.44 -9.78
N THR A 740 22.25 -37.49 -8.88
CA THR A 740 23.37 -38.42 -8.97
C THR A 740 22.89 -39.87 -8.87
N LEU A 741 21.98 -40.18 -7.93
CA LEU A 741 21.39 -41.50 -7.78
C LEU A 741 20.69 -41.98 -9.06
N PHE A 742 19.94 -41.11 -9.73
CA PHE A 742 19.27 -41.43 -11.00
C PHE A 742 20.26 -41.59 -12.16
N ALA A 743 21.29 -40.74 -12.23
CA ALA A 743 22.37 -40.90 -13.21
C ALA A 743 23.18 -42.18 -13.00
N ASP A 744 23.19 -42.72 -11.78
CA ASP A 744 23.88 -43.95 -11.45
C ASP A 744 23.13 -45.23 -11.86
N GLN A 745 21.86 -45.12 -12.29
CA GLN A 745 21.06 -46.28 -12.70
C GLN A 745 21.63 -46.95 -13.97
N PRO A 746 21.48 -48.29 -14.12
CA PRO A 746 22.02 -49.01 -15.27
C PRO A 746 21.56 -48.44 -16.63
N LEU A 747 20.27 -48.11 -16.74
CA LEU A 747 19.70 -47.54 -17.97
C LEU A 747 20.23 -46.13 -18.26
N ALA A 748 20.42 -45.30 -17.22
CA ALA A 748 21.00 -43.96 -17.36
C ALA A 748 22.45 -44.04 -17.85
N LYS A 749 23.26 -44.94 -17.28
CA LYS A 749 24.65 -45.17 -17.73
C LYS A 749 24.71 -45.67 -19.17
N ALA A 750 23.85 -46.60 -19.55
CA ALA A 750 23.78 -47.11 -20.92
C ALA A 750 23.41 -46.01 -21.94
N ARG A 751 22.52 -45.09 -21.57
CA ARG A 751 22.11 -43.94 -22.40
C ARG A 751 23.06 -42.73 -22.29
N GLY A 752 24.12 -42.80 -21.47
CA GLY A 752 25.07 -41.70 -21.27
C GLY A 752 24.47 -40.48 -20.54
N PHE A 753 23.38 -40.66 -19.80
CA PHE A 753 22.75 -39.58 -19.05
C PHE A 753 23.58 -39.15 -17.85
N LYS A 754 23.78 -37.83 -17.74
CA LYS A 754 24.45 -37.17 -16.63
C LYS A 754 23.43 -36.66 -15.60
N PRO A 755 23.83 -36.33 -14.34
CA PRO A 755 22.94 -35.72 -13.36
C PRO A 755 22.22 -34.44 -13.84
N SER A 756 22.77 -33.74 -14.84
CA SER A 756 22.12 -32.59 -15.48
C SER A 756 20.83 -32.95 -16.24
N HIS A 757 20.70 -34.17 -16.78
CA HIS A 757 19.51 -34.62 -17.51
C HIS A 757 18.32 -34.82 -16.58
N PHE A 758 18.57 -35.18 -15.32
CA PHE A 758 17.55 -35.31 -14.29
C PHE A 758 17.23 -33.98 -13.60
N SER A 759 17.54 -32.84 -14.23
CA SER A 759 17.21 -31.50 -13.73
C SER A 759 16.18 -30.85 -14.64
N PHE A 760 15.02 -30.46 -14.09
CA PHE A 760 14.02 -29.70 -14.84
C PHE A 760 14.47 -28.24 -15.12
N ASN A 761 15.57 -27.79 -14.50
CA ASN A 761 16.10 -26.43 -14.64
C ASN A 761 17.11 -26.26 -15.78
N ILE A 762 17.60 -27.35 -16.37
CA ILE A 762 18.70 -27.35 -17.34
C ILE A 762 18.21 -28.00 -18.64
N ASP A 763 18.66 -27.47 -19.77
CA ASP A 763 18.42 -28.07 -21.08
C ASP A 763 19.04 -29.46 -21.20
N GLY A 764 18.37 -30.33 -21.95
CA GLY A 764 18.76 -31.73 -22.12
C GLY A 764 17.59 -32.66 -21.82
N GLY A 765 17.25 -32.83 -20.54
CA GLY A 765 16.23 -33.79 -20.10
C GLY A 765 14.85 -33.22 -19.76
N ARG A 766 14.73 -31.90 -19.61
CA ARG A 766 13.44 -31.22 -19.36
C ARG A 766 12.54 -31.16 -20.59
N CYS A 767 11.24 -30.99 -20.39
CA CYS A 767 10.29 -30.73 -21.47
C CYS A 767 10.56 -29.35 -22.11
N GLU A 768 10.64 -29.30 -23.45
CA GLU A 768 10.96 -28.07 -24.19
C GLU A 768 9.77 -27.10 -24.28
N LEU A 769 8.53 -27.58 -24.26
CA LEU A 769 7.36 -26.73 -24.40
C LEU A 769 7.15 -25.85 -23.17
N CYS A 770 7.12 -26.47 -21.98
CA CYS A 770 6.99 -25.75 -20.71
C CYS A 770 8.34 -25.36 -20.10
N GLN A 771 9.47 -25.67 -20.76
CA GLN A 771 10.81 -25.37 -20.25
C GLN A 771 11.07 -25.90 -18.83
N GLY A 772 10.47 -27.05 -18.49
CA GLY A 772 10.57 -27.71 -17.18
C GLY A 772 9.58 -27.23 -16.11
N GLU A 773 8.69 -26.28 -16.43
CA GLU A 773 7.70 -25.76 -15.47
C GLU A 773 6.53 -26.74 -15.23
N GLY A 774 6.18 -27.55 -16.23
CA GLY A 774 5.02 -28.44 -16.20
C GLY A 774 3.69 -27.74 -16.51
N GLN A 775 3.67 -26.41 -16.53
CA GLN A 775 2.53 -25.58 -16.89
C GLN A 775 2.93 -24.52 -17.92
N VAL A 776 1.93 -24.00 -18.64
CA VAL A 776 2.08 -22.90 -19.59
C VAL A 776 1.20 -21.74 -19.13
N LYS A 777 1.81 -20.55 -19.05
CA LYS A 777 1.13 -19.31 -18.67
C LYS A 777 0.38 -18.73 -19.87
N ILE A 778 -0.89 -18.42 -19.69
CA ILE A 778 -1.74 -17.70 -20.64
C ILE A 778 -2.04 -16.32 -20.07
N GLU A 779 -1.59 -15.29 -20.77
CA GLU A 779 -1.83 -13.90 -20.36
C GLU A 779 -3.26 -13.47 -20.68
N MET A 780 -3.98 -12.99 -19.67
CA MET A 780 -5.37 -12.53 -19.79
C MET A 780 -5.44 -11.00 -19.76
N GLN A 781 -6.37 -10.41 -20.52
CA GLN A 781 -6.47 -8.94 -20.61
C GLN A 781 -7.17 -8.29 -19.41
N PHE A 782 -8.18 -8.95 -18.82
CA PHE A 782 -9.04 -8.38 -17.79
C PHE A 782 -9.08 -9.20 -16.49
N MET A 783 -8.30 -10.28 -16.43
CA MET A 783 -8.28 -11.23 -15.32
C MET A 783 -6.84 -11.55 -14.95
N ALA A 784 -6.64 -12.21 -13.81
CA ALA A 784 -5.35 -12.79 -13.49
C ALA A 784 -4.93 -13.80 -14.57
N ASP A 785 -3.63 -13.86 -14.85
CA ASP A 785 -3.06 -14.82 -15.79
C ASP A 785 -3.40 -16.24 -15.37
N ILE A 786 -3.73 -17.09 -16.35
CA ILE A 786 -4.13 -18.48 -16.11
C ILE A 786 -2.95 -19.40 -16.40
N TYR A 787 -2.77 -20.42 -15.57
CA TYR A 787 -1.75 -21.45 -15.75
C TYR A 787 -2.45 -22.74 -16.15
N LEU A 788 -2.14 -23.27 -17.33
CA LEU A 788 -2.68 -24.55 -17.80
C LEU A 788 -1.60 -25.63 -17.75
N THR A 789 -2.01 -26.86 -17.46
CA THR A 789 -1.13 -28.03 -17.53
C THR A 789 -0.53 -28.18 -18.93
N CYS A 790 0.78 -28.41 -19.01
CA CYS A 790 1.49 -28.53 -20.27
C CYS A 790 1.04 -29.77 -21.04
N GLU A 791 0.50 -29.60 -22.25
CA GLU A 791 0.00 -30.69 -23.10
C GLU A 791 1.11 -31.66 -23.55
N ALA A 792 2.36 -31.19 -23.70
CA ALA A 792 3.45 -32.03 -24.22
C ALA A 792 4.05 -32.99 -23.19
N CYS A 793 3.96 -32.68 -21.90
CA CYS A 793 4.50 -33.54 -20.84
C CYS A 793 3.46 -33.92 -19.80
N GLU A 794 2.20 -33.49 -19.96
CA GLU A 794 1.12 -33.72 -19.01
C GLU A 794 1.50 -33.32 -17.57
N GLY A 795 2.24 -32.21 -17.43
CA GLY A 795 2.74 -31.75 -16.13
C GLY A 795 3.98 -32.46 -15.59
N ARG A 796 4.51 -33.50 -16.25
CA ARG A 796 5.64 -34.31 -15.75
C ARG A 796 7.01 -33.64 -15.82
N LYS A 797 7.12 -32.45 -16.41
CA LYS A 797 8.33 -31.59 -16.50
C LYS A 797 9.53 -32.15 -17.30
N PHE A 798 9.57 -33.45 -17.62
CA PHE A 798 10.68 -34.12 -18.31
C PHE A 798 10.29 -34.69 -19.67
N LYS A 799 11.29 -35.02 -20.49
CA LYS A 799 11.14 -35.82 -21.72
C LYS A 799 10.92 -37.29 -21.36
N GLN A 800 10.23 -38.01 -22.23
CA GLN A 800 9.90 -39.43 -22.03
C GLN A 800 11.15 -40.29 -21.78
N ASP A 801 12.23 -40.07 -22.53
CA ASP A 801 13.48 -40.86 -22.38
C ASP A 801 14.11 -40.76 -20.99
N VAL A 802 13.89 -39.64 -20.27
CA VAL A 802 14.35 -39.44 -18.89
C VAL A 802 13.43 -40.17 -17.92
N LEU A 803 12.12 -40.17 -18.18
CA LEU A 803 11.11 -40.84 -17.37
C LEU A 803 11.22 -42.37 -17.42
N ASP A 804 11.81 -42.93 -18.49
CA ASP A 804 12.10 -44.37 -18.58
C ASP A 804 13.12 -44.84 -17.52
N VAL A 805 13.97 -43.93 -17.01
CA VAL A 805 14.95 -44.27 -15.97
C VAL A 805 14.26 -44.25 -14.62
N GLN A 806 14.20 -45.43 -14.00
CA GLN A 806 13.54 -45.63 -12.71
C GLN A 806 14.53 -46.04 -11.63
N PHE A 807 14.28 -45.59 -10.40
CA PHE A 807 14.88 -46.11 -9.18
C PHE A 807 13.76 -46.77 -8.37
N GLN A 808 13.97 -48.01 -7.90
CA GLN A 808 12.93 -48.78 -7.16
C GLN A 808 11.52 -48.68 -7.78
N GLY A 809 11.43 -48.81 -9.11
CA GLY A 809 10.17 -48.77 -9.86
C GLY A 809 9.55 -47.39 -10.06
N HIS A 810 10.17 -46.30 -9.59
CA HIS A 810 9.66 -44.94 -9.73
C HIS A 810 10.55 -44.06 -10.61
N ALA A 811 9.93 -43.28 -11.47
CA ALA A 811 10.60 -42.28 -12.30
C ALA A 811 10.89 -40.99 -11.50
N ILE A 812 11.77 -40.13 -12.03
CA ILE A 812 12.19 -38.91 -11.33
C ILE A 812 11.02 -37.94 -11.06
N ASN A 813 10.02 -37.88 -11.94
CA ASN A 813 8.82 -37.05 -11.72
C ASN A 813 7.99 -37.58 -10.55
N GLU A 814 7.82 -38.89 -10.44
CA GLU A 814 7.06 -39.52 -9.36
C GLU A 814 7.74 -39.30 -8.01
N VAL A 815 9.07 -39.42 -7.96
CA VAL A 815 9.87 -39.07 -6.78
C VAL A 815 9.68 -37.60 -6.39
N LEU A 816 9.63 -36.68 -7.36
CA LEU A 816 9.41 -35.26 -7.08
C LEU A 816 7.98 -34.94 -6.60
N GLU A 817 7.00 -35.80 -6.90
CA GLU A 817 5.62 -35.66 -6.41
C GLU A 817 5.41 -36.29 -5.02
N MET A 818 6.36 -37.08 -4.52
CA MET A 818 6.32 -37.62 -3.15
C MET A 818 6.37 -36.49 -2.12
N THR A 819 5.66 -36.69 -1.00
CA THR A 819 5.80 -35.83 0.18
C THR A 819 7.17 -36.02 0.81
N ILE A 820 7.62 -35.07 1.62
CA ILE A 820 8.88 -35.19 2.36
C ILE A 820 8.84 -36.41 3.28
N GLU A 821 7.74 -36.62 3.99
CA GLU A 821 7.54 -37.78 4.86
C GLU A 821 7.65 -39.10 4.09
N ASP A 822 6.91 -39.24 2.97
CA ASP A 822 6.98 -40.45 2.13
C ASP A 822 8.39 -40.67 1.58
N SER A 823 9.06 -39.59 1.20
CA SER A 823 10.41 -39.65 0.64
C SER A 823 11.46 -40.10 1.65
N LEU A 824 11.28 -39.83 2.95
CA LEU A 824 12.21 -40.25 3.99
C LEU A 824 12.18 -41.77 4.17
N GLU A 825 10.99 -42.39 4.12
CA GLU A 825 10.87 -43.84 4.16
C GLU A 825 11.35 -44.47 2.84
N TYR A 826 11.04 -43.85 1.68
CA TYR A 826 11.51 -44.31 0.37
C TYR A 826 13.05 -44.28 0.24
N PHE A 827 13.71 -43.25 0.77
CA PHE A 827 15.16 -43.09 0.74
C PHE A 827 15.89 -43.65 1.96
N LYS A 828 15.26 -44.47 2.80
CA LYS A 828 15.85 -45.04 4.04
C LYS A 828 17.23 -45.69 3.84
N GLY A 829 17.49 -46.27 2.66
CA GLY A 829 18.79 -46.84 2.28
C GLY A 829 19.85 -45.85 1.78
N GLN A 830 19.55 -44.55 1.73
CA GLN A 830 20.39 -43.48 1.16
C GLN A 830 20.66 -42.37 2.20
N PRO A 831 21.65 -42.56 3.10
CA PRO A 831 21.84 -41.69 4.27
C PRO A 831 22.07 -40.21 3.90
N LYS A 832 22.81 -39.94 2.81
CA LYS A 832 23.06 -38.58 2.32
C LYS A 832 21.80 -37.81 1.93
N ILE A 833 20.76 -38.50 1.48
CA ILE A 833 19.48 -37.89 1.10
C ILE A 833 18.65 -37.67 2.36
N VAL A 834 18.52 -38.71 3.20
CA VAL A 834 17.76 -38.66 4.47
C VAL A 834 18.27 -37.56 5.39
N GLU A 835 19.59 -37.43 5.57
CA GLU A 835 20.19 -36.38 6.42
C GLU A 835 19.86 -34.96 5.98
N ARG A 836 19.61 -34.75 4.67
CA ARG A 836 19.24 -33.44 4.11
C ARG A 836 17.73 -33.17 4.13
N LEU A 837 16.91 -34.22 4.10
CA LEU A 837 15.45 -34.10 4.09
C LEU A 837 14.85 -34.10 5.51
N LYS A 838 15.46 -34.80 6.46
CA LYS A 838 14.94 -34.93 7.84
C LYS A 838 14.67 -33.58 8.51
N PRO A 839 15.53 -32.56 8.38
CA PRO A 839 15.26 -31.24 8.96
C PRO A 839 13.96 -30.58 8.46
N LEU A 840 13.50 -30.88 7.23
CA LEU A 840 12.24 -30.35 6.72
C LEU A 840 11.04 -30.96 7.43
N GLU A 841 11.08 -32.26 7.72
CA GLU A 841 10.05 -32.93 8.52
C GLU A 841 10.05 -32.41 9.97
N ASP A 842 11.24 -32.22 10.58
CA ASP A 842 11.39 -31.76 11.96
C ASP A 842 10.81 -30.36 12.18
N VAL A 843 10.82 -29.49 11.16
CA VAL A 843 10.17 -28.17 11.20
C VAL A 843 8.68 -28.20 10.80
N GLY A 844 8.10 -29.40 10.64
CA GLY A 844 6.68 -29.58 10.35
C GLY A 844 6.31 -29.50 8.86
N LEU A 845 7.26 -29.63 7.94
CA LEU A 845 7.01 -29.61 6.49
C LEU A 845 6.94 -31.01 5.87
N GLY A 846 6.65 -32.06 6.64
CA GLY A 846 6.56 -33.44 6.11
C GLY A 846 5.60 -33.59 4.93
N TYR A 847 4.54 -32.78 4.89
CA TYR A 847 3.46 -32.87 3.92
C TYR A 847 3.75 -32.25 2.55
N ILE A 848 4.75 -31.35 2.43
CA ILE A 848 5.01 -30.68 1.15
C ILE A 848 5.65 -31.66 0.17
N ARG A 849 5.41 -31.49 -1.13
CA ARG A 849 6.06 -32.33 -2.15
C ARG A 849 7.49 -31.89 -2.39
N LEU A 850 8.41 -32.82 -2.65
CA LEU A 850 9.81 -32.50 -2.93
C LEU A 850 9.98 -31.47 -4.05
N GLY A 851 9.23 -31.67 -5.14
CA GLY A 851 9.25 -30.84 -6.35
C GLY A 851 8.26 -29.68 -6.37
N GLN A 852 7.58 -29.39 -5.25
CA GLN A 852 6.61 -28.30 -5.14
C GLN A 852 7.26 -26.95 -5.43
N SER A 853 6.61 -26.13 -6.26
CA SER A 853 7.16 -24.84 -6.65
C SER A 853 7.26 -23.90 -5.45
N ALA A 854 8.35 -23.15 -5.32
CA ALA A 854 8.53 -22.18 -4.24
C ALA A 854 7.50 -21.04 -4.28
N ASN A 855 6.93 -20.76 -5.46
CA ASN A 855 5.89 -19.75 -5.62
C ASN A 855 4.53 -20.19 -5.06
N THR A 856 4.32 -21.50 -4.86
CA THR A 856 3.08 -22.04 -4.28
C THR A 856 3.24 -22.36 -2.79
N LEU A 857 4.40 -22.07 -2.19
CA LEU A 857 4.60 -22.14 -0.75
C LEU A 857 4.07 -20.86 -0.11
N SER A 858 3.37 -21.00 1.00
CA SER A 858 3.03 -19.90 1.90
C SER A 858 4.29 -19.23 2.47
N GLY A 859 4.17 -17.99 2.93
CA GLY A 859 5.28 -17.27 3.58
C GLY A 859 5.87 -18.04 4.77
N GLY A 860 5.02 -18.66 5.59
CA GLY A 860 5.45 -19.48 6.74
C GLY A 860 6.10 -20.80 6.33
N GLU A 861 5.66 -21.46 5.26
CA GLU A 861 6.37 -22.62 4.70
C GLU A 861 7.74 -22.23 4.16
N ALA A 862 7.83 -21.12 3.44
CA ALA A 862 9.08 -20.60 2.91
C ALA A 862 10.11 -20.34 4.02
N GLN A 863 9.66 -19.74 5.12
CA GLN A 863 10.47 -19.47 6.30
C GLN A 863 10.96 -20.76 6.98
N ARG A 864 10.09 -21.77 7.10
CA ARG A 864 10.44 -23.09 7.66
C ARG A 864 11.45 -23.85 6.81
N VAL A 865 11.38 -23.76 5.47
CA VAL A 865 12.41 -24.34 4.58
C VAL A 865 13.76 -23.68 4.81
N LYS A 866 13.80 -22.34 4.99
CA LYS A 866 15.03 -21.62 5.36
C LYS A 866 15.57 -22.14 6.68
N LEU A 867 14.73 -22.23 7.72
CA LEU A 867 15.09 -22.78 9.03
C LEU A 867 15.68 -24.19 8.93
N ALA A 868 15.04 -25.09 8.19
CA ALA A 868 15.52 -26.46 8.00
C ALA A 868 16.93 -26.54 7.37
N SER A 869 17.26 -25.61 6.47
CA SER A 869 18.59 -25.56 5.84
C SER A 869 19.72 -25.29 6.84
N PHE A 870 19.44 -24.58 7.94
CA PHE A 870 20.40 -24.31 9.01
C PHE A 870 20.53 -25.47 10.00
N LEU A 871 19.48 -26.27 10.17
CA LEU A 871 19.49 -27.45 11.04
C LEU A 871 20.21 -28.65 10.42
N THR A 872 20.55 -28.60 9.13
CA THR A 872 21.23 -29.69 8.44
C THR A 872 22.65 -29.88 8.97
N LYS A 873 22.97 -31.08 9.44
CA LYS A 873 24.29 -31.44 10.00
C LYS A 873 25.37 -31.32 8.91
N GLY A 874 26.51 -30.72 9.26
CA GLY A 874 27.67 -30.57 8.36
C GLY A 874 27.72 -29.27 7.55
N ASN A 875 26.88 -28.28 7.88
CA ASN A 875 27.02 -26.93 7.32
C ASN A 875 28.28 -26.25 7.89
N THR A 876 28.99 -25.49 7.06
CA THR A 876 30.29 -24.84 7.35
C THR A 876 30.29 -23.83 8.50
N HIS A 877 29.13 -23.55 9.09
CA HIS A 877 28.90 -22.51 10.09
C HIS A 877 28.82 -23.03 11.53
N GLN A 878 29.23 -24.26 11.79
CA GLN A 878 29.08 -24.90 13.12
C GLN A 878 29.93 -24.26 14.24
N HIS A 879 30.87 -23.39 13.89
CA HIS A 879 31.67 -22.57 14.82
C HIS A 879 31.27 -21.08 14.81
N ASP A 880 30.30 -20.70 13.97
CA ASP A 880 29.80 -19.33 13.90
C ASP A 880 28.76 -19.07 14.99
N LYS A 881 28.76 -17.86 15.52
CA LYS A 881 27.73 -17.37 16.45
C LYS A 881 26.76 -16.52 15.67
N ILE A 882 25.72 -17.16 15.14
CA ILE A 882 24.78 -16.52 14.23
C ILE A 882 23.64 -15.90 15.04
N LEU A 883 23.29 -14.65 14.72
CA LEU A 883 22.02 -14.05 15.15
C LEU A 883 20.95 -14.31 14.09
N PHE A 884 20.03 -15.21 14.40
CA PHE A 884 18.82 -15.43 13.63
C PHE A 884 17.75 -14.43 14.02
N ILE A 885 17.21 -13.73 13.03
CA ILE A 885 16.09 -12.81 13.22
C ILE A 885 14.90 -13.38 12.46
N PHE A 886 13.86 -13.77 13.20
CA PHE A 886 12.59 -14.26 12.66
C PHE A 886 11.54 -13.17 12.71
N ASP A 887 10.82 -13.02 11.61
CA ASP A 887 9.68 -12.12 11.50
C ASP A 887 8.40 -12.94 11.46
N GLU A 888 7.59 -12.84 12.53
CA GLU A 888 6.27 -13.49 12.68
C GLU A 888 6.27 -14.98 12.25
N PRO A 889 7.12 -15.85 12.84
CA PRO A 889 7.27 -17.24 12.39
C PRO A 889 6.08 -18.15 12.72
N SER A 890 5.12 -17.67 13.51
CA SER A 890 3.84 -18.34 13.79
C SER A 890 2.81 -18.21 12.66
N THR A 891 3.07 -17.38 11.65
CA THR A 891 2.15 -17.12 10.53
C THR A 891 1.79 -18.44 9.83
N GLY A 892 0.50 -18.72 9.64
CA GLY A 892 0.06 -19.96 9.00
C GLY A 892 0.05 -21.20 9.89
N LEU A 893 0.38 -21.07 11.19
CA LEU A 893 0.60 -22.23 12.05
C LEU A 893 -0.55 -22.47 13.01
N HIS A 894 -1.01 -23.72 13.03
CA HIS A 894 -1.85 -24.23 14.10
C HIS A 894 -1.03 -24.37 15.41
N PHE A 895 -1.68 -24.37 16.58
CA PHE A 895 -1.04 -24.51 17.89
C PHE A 895 -0.05 -25.68 17.98
N HIS A 896 -0.42 -26.80 17.35
CA HIS A 896 0.42 -27.99 17.28
C HIS A 896 1.72 -27.75 16.49
N ASP A 897 1.63 -27.00 15.39
CA ASP A 897 2.78 -26.66 14.55
C ASP A 897 3.67 -25.62 15.22
N ILE A 898 3.09 -24.69 16.01
CA ILE A 898 3.85 -23.77 16.87
C ILE A 898 4.75 -24.57 17.83
N ASN A 899 4.24 -25.65 18.42
CA ASN A 899 5.06 -26.49 19.31
C ASN A 899 6.27 -27.13 18.59
N LYS A 900 6.09 -27.59 17.33
CA LYS A 900 7.18 -28.11 16.50
C LYS A 900 8.20 -27.00 16.17
N LEU A 901 7.71 -25.82 15.78
CA LEU A 901 8.55 -24.64 15.53
C LEU A 901 9.37 -24.27 16.77
N MET A 902 8.76 -24.25 17.96
CA MET A 902 9.47 -23.96 19.20
C MET A 902 10.58 -24.98 19.48
N THR A 903 10.36 -26.25 19.17
CA THR A 903 11.40 -27.29 19.27
C THR A 903 12.60 -26.97 18.36
N ALA A 904 12.33 -26.58 17.11
CA ALA A 904 13.38 -26.20 16.16
C ALA A 904 14.13 -24.92 16.57
N LEU A 905 13.43 -23.89 17.06
CA LEU A 905 14.03 -22.65 17.55
C LEU A 905 14.91 -22.90 18.78
N ASN A 906 14.45 -23.73 19.72
CA ASN A 906 15.24 -24.12 20.89
C ASN A 906 16.51 -24.88 20.47
N ALA A 907 16.42 -25.77 19.47
CA ALA A 907 17.60 -26.47 18.95
C ALA A 907 18.65 -25.51 18.35
N LEU A 908 18.24 -24.41 17.71
CA LEU A 908 19.18 -23.37 17.26
C LEU A 908 19.90 -22.69 18.43
N VAL A 909 19.17 -22.33 19.49
CA VAL A 909 19.76 -21.71 20.69
C VAL A 909 20.72 -22.67 21.38
N GLU A 910 20.38 -23.96 21.46
CA GLU A 910 21.23 -25.01 22.05
C GLU A 910 22.54 -25.24 21.27
N GLN A 911 22.56 -24.97 19.97
CA GLN A 911 23.78 -24.97 19.15
C GLN A 911 24.68 -23.75 19.41
N GLY A 912 24.28 -22.82 20.28
CA GLY A 912 25.03 -21.61 20.62
C GLY A 912 24.70 -20.39 19.76
N ASN A 913 23.61 -20.45 18.98
CA ASN A 913 23.12 -19.33 18.20
C ASN A 913 22.20 -18.40 19.01
N TYR A 914 21.91 -17.24 18.45
CA TYR A 914 20.99 -16.25 19.02
C TYR A 914 19.70 -16.22 18.22
N VAL A 915 18.56 -16.17 18.91
CA VAL A 915 17.25 -16.13 18.27
C VAL A 915 16.52 -14.88 18.73
N LEU A 916 16.27 -13.98 17.79
CA LEU A 916 15.45 -12.80 17.96
C LEU A 916 14.18 -12.97 17.13
N ILE A 917 13.01 -12.83 17.75
CA ILE A 917 11.72 -13.06 17.09
C ILE A 917 10.89 -11.78 17.21
N ILE A 918 10.33 -11.30 16.11
CA ILE A 918 9.27 -10.29 16.13
C ILE A 918 7.96 -11.05 16.19
N GLU A 919 7.18 -10.90 17.28
CA GLU A 919 5.92 -11.64 17.41
C GLU A 919 4.81 -11.02 18.25
N HIS A 920 3.61 -11.53 17.99
CA HIS A 920 2.33 -11.23 18.62
C HIS A 920 1.66 -12.45 19.27
N ASN A 921 1.99 -13.69 18.88
CA ASN A 921 1.38 -14.89 19.42
C ASN A 921 1.86 -15.16 20.87
N MET A 922 0.88 -15.32 21.76
CA MET A 922 1.14 -15.48 23.20
C MET A 922 1.85 -16.79 23.55
N ASP A 923 1.69 -17.86 22.75
CA ASP A 923 2.39 -19.13 22.97
C ASP A 923 3.88 -19.03 22.68
N ILE A 924 4.31 -18.17 21.74
CA ILE A 924 5.73 -17.88 21.52
C ILE A 924 6.25 -16.93 22.60
N ILE A 925 5.50 -15.88 22.92
CA ILE A 925 5.90 -14.86 23.91
C ILE A 925 6.10 -15.48 25.31
N LYS A 926 5.20 -16.36 25.75
CA LYS A 926 5.33 -17.02 27.07
C LYS A 926 6.58 -17.92 27.17
N CYS A 927 7.03 -18.48 26.04
CA CYS A 927 8.23 -19.31 25.95
C CYS A 927 9.53 -18.49 25.84
N ALA A 928 9.47 -17.18 25.63
CA ALA A 928 10.64 -16.31 25.44
C ALA A 928 11.51 -16.21 26.71
N ASP A 929 12.83 -16.28 26.59
CA ASP A 929 13.71 -16.04 27.73
C ASP A 929 13.71 -14.54 28.12
N TRP A 930 13.50 -13.66 27.13
CA TRP A 930 13.43 -12.21 27.29
C TRP A 930 12.41 -11.59 26.34
N VAL A 931 11.70 -10.57 26.80
CA VAL A 931 10.67 -9.85 26.05
C VAL A 931 10.98 -8.36 26.03
N ILE A 932 10.83 -7.75 24.85
CA ILE A 932 10.92 -6.31 24.61
C ILE A 932 9.57 -5.87 24.05
N ASP A 933 8.85 -5.03 24.77
CA ASP A 933 7.50 -4.60 24.38
C ASP A 933 7.46 -3.12 23.97
N LEU A 934 6.88 -2.85 22.81
CA LEU A 934 6.77 -1.51 22.21
C LEU A 934 5.31 -1.05 22.09
N GLY A 935 5.04 0.21 22.41
CA GLY A 935 3.70 0.80 22.28
C GLY A 935 3.65 2.23 22.81
N PRO A 936 2.58 2.67 23.51
CA PRO A 936 1.34 1.93 23.87
C PRO A 936 0.39 1.66 22.70
N GLU A 937 0.44 2.50 21.66
CA GLU A 937 -0.38 2.38 20.46
C GLU A 937 0.50 2.26 19.20
N GLY A 938 -0.12 2.19 18.02
CA GLY A 938 0.56 2.23 16.73
C GLY A 938 0.80 3.66 16.21
N GLY A 939 1.68 3.81 15.22
CA GLY A 939 1.84 5.08 14.50
C GLY A 939 2.48 6.18 15.35
N LEU A 940 1.93 7.41 15.27
CA LEU A 940 2.48 8.59 15.96
C LEU A 940 2.47 8.46 17.49
N ASN A 941 1.51 7.72 18.03
CA ASN A 941 1.31 7.47 19.46
C ASN A 941 2.07 6.22 19.97
N GLY A 942 2.83 5.58 19.09
CA GLY A 942 3.69 4.45 19.41
C GLY A 942 5.17 4.82 19.53
N GLY A 943 6.01 3.80 19.46
CA GLY A 943 7.45 3.96 19.40
C GLY A 943 8.13 4.20 20.76
N HIS A 944 7.43 3.92 21.87
CA HIS A 944 8.03 3.89 23.20
C HIS A 944 8.35 2.46 23.61
N LEU A 945 9.43 2.30 24.38
CA LEU A 945 9.71 1.06 25.11
C LEU A 945 8.84 1.03 26.35
N LEU A 946 7.92 0.07 26.44
CA LEU A 946 7.03 -0.09 27.58
C LEU A 946 7.61 -1.03 28.62
N PHE A 947 8.31 -2.07 28.17
CA PHE A 947 8.85 -3.09 29.04
C PHE A 947 10.06 -3.79 28.41
N GLU A 948 11.00 -4.19 29.26
CA GLU A 948 12.14 -5.05 28.95
C GLU A 948 12.36 -6.00 30.14
N GLY A 949 12.27 -7.32 29.93
CA GLY A 949 12.35 -8.29 31.02
C GLY A 949 11.87 -9.69 30.67
N THR A 950 11.60 -10.50 31.70
CA THR A 950 10.99 -11.84 31.53
C THR A 950 9.47 -11.77 31.34
N PRO A 951 8.84 -12.75 30.69
CA PRO A 951 7.37 -12.84 30.58
C PRO A 951 6.62 -12.72 31.92
N GLU A 952 7.12 -13.32 33.00
CA GLU A 952 6.50 -13.23 34.34
C GLU A 952 6.57 -11.81 34.93
N GLN A 953 7.61 -11.06 34.60
CA GLN A 953 7.74 -9.66 34.98
C GLN A 953 6.80 -8.78 34.14
N LEU A 954 6.59 -9.09 32.86
CA LEU A 954 5.68 -8.36 31.98
C LEU A 954 4.23 -8.45 32.49
N VAL A 955 3.76 -9.65 32.87
CA VAL A 955 2.39 -9.87 33.36
C VAL A 955 2.03 -9.00 34.57
N LYS A 956 3.01 -8.55 35.36
CA LYS A 956 2.76 -7.62 36.48
C LYS A 956 2.23 -6.26 36.02
N LEU A 957 2.35 -5.93 34.74
CA LEU A 957 1.88 -4.68 34.12
C LEU A 957 0.51 -4.82 33.43
N LYS A 958 -0.23 -5.92 33.63
CA LYS A 958 -1.50 -6.25 32.95
C LYS A 958 -2.57 -5.14 32.95
N ASP A 959 -2.56 -4.26 33.94
CA ASP A 959 -3.54 -3.17 34.06
C ASP A 959 -3.21 -1.98 33.14
N THR A 960 -1.96 -1.88 32.68
CA THR A 960 -1.45 -0.74 31.90
C THR A 960 -0.86 -1.13 30.54
N ASN A 961 -0.62 -2.43 30.31
CA ASN A 961 0.07 -2.93 29.13
C ASN A 961 -0.81 -3.97 28.40
N HIS A 962 -1.05 -3.74 27.11
CA HIS A 962 -1.91 -4.60 26.29
C HIS A 962 -1.37 -6.02 26.20
N THR A 963 -0.08 -6.20 25.88
CA THR A 963 0.57 -7.52 25.78
C THR A 963 0.47 -8.28 27.11
N ALA A 964 0.75 -7.60 28.23
CA ALA A 964 0.69 -8.19 29.56
C ALA A 964 -0.71 -8.69 29.93
N ARG A 965 -1.77 -8.00 29.50
CA ARG A 965 -3.16 -8.40 29.74
C ARG A 965 -3.48 -9.77 29.12
N PHE A 966 -3.15 -9.97 27.85
CA PHE A 966 -3.40 -11.24 27.15
C PHE A 966 -2.44 -12.34 27.57
N LEU A 967 -1.18 -11.99 27.84
CA LEU A 967 -0.18 -12.95 28.31
C LEU A 967 -0.52 -13.54 29.68
N ALA A 968 -1.20 -12.78 30.54
CA ALA A 968 -1.65 -13.23 31.86
C ALA A 968 -2.62 -14.42 31.81
N GLU A 969 -3.37 -14.58 30.71
CA GLU A 969 -4.33 -15.69 30.55
C GLU A 969 -3.65 -17.00 30.14
N LYS A 970 -2.38 -16.93 29.69
CA LYS A 970 -1.62 -18.07 29.13
C LYS A 970 -0.42 -18.49 30.00
N LEU A 971 -0.15 -17.78 31.10
CA LEU A 971 0.99 -18.00 32.01
C LEU A 971 0.60 -18.61 33.35
#